data_AF-A0A2N2EVZ1-F1
#
_entry.id   AF-A0A2N2EVZ1-F1
#
_cell.length_a   1.000
_cell.length_b   1.000
_cell.length_c   1.000
_cell.angle_alpha   90.00
_cell.angle_beta   90.00
_cell.angle_gamma   90.00
#
_symmetry.space_group_name_H-M   'P 1'
#
loop_
_entity.id
_entity.type
_entity.pdbx_description
1 polymer ?
#
loop_
_entity_poly.entity_id
_entity_poly.type
_entity_poly.pdbx_seq_one_letter_code
_entity_poly.pdbx_strand_id
1 'polypeptide(L)'
;MTETISFFYIPLISGILGLITVAALAVHVLKASQGKSKMIEISNLIHDGAMAFLSREYRQIGIFVLIVAVIMFFTLSRLMPIAFISGALFSILAGFIGMSIATRANARTAQAASIGLNEALNVAFPAGMVMGLSVASLGLLGLTLMYMFFMWKLGLTSPDFLLNLNSVTGIVVGFSMGASSVALFARVGGGIYTKAADVGADLVGKVEAGIPEDDPRNPAVIADNVGDNVGDVAGMGADLYESYVGAIISACVIAAAAGDAKGIFLPFLIISWGLLSSIAGKFFVKTSAKVNAQEALRNGLLSASVFFIIGALAITVLWYDNTAIAKFGPFGAIVAGLIAGLIVGYTAEYYTSGKQVQKIAEASKSGPAMNILSGLTCGMYSTGFSILAIAAATVVSYKCAGIYGVALSAIGMLSITGMTVAVDAYGPIADNAAGIAEMADMGPEVRKRAENLDAVGNTTAAIGKGFAIGSAALTALALFTAYAQSAGLAKDAAGMSIINILDAKVVGGLFIGGMITFIFAAATTAAVNKSATSVVDEVRRQFREIPGLMEGKALPDSARCVSITTDGALAQMRVPGIAAVLVPVLVGALLGTEALGGFLAGSLVTGVPLALFLANAGGAWDNAKKYVEEGNLGGKGSDVHKATVIGDTVGDPCKDTSGPSINILLKLMSIVSLVFLPVIIALNERVLDLF
;
A
#
# COMPACT_ATOMS: atom_id res chain seq x y z
N MET A 1 5.42 -26.56 27.31
CA MET A 1 5.18 -25.21 27.87
C MET A 1 6.36 -24.27 27.63
N THR A 2 7.59 -24.65 27.99
CA THR A 2 8.83 -23.95 27.61
C THR A 2 9.08 -23.95 26.10
N GLU A 3 8.73 -25.03 25.40
CA GLU A 3 8.88 -25.15 23.94
C GLU A 3 7.98 -24.18 23.15
N THR A 4 6.79 -23.83 23.65
CA THR A 4 5.81 -23.07 22.87
C THR A 4 6.06 -21.56 22.88
N ILE A 5 6.47 -21.00 24.02
CA ILE A 5 7.02 -19.62 24.08
C ILE A 5 8.31 -19.53 23.25
N SER A 6 9.07 -20.63 23.18
CA SER A 6 10.31 -20.66 22.40
C SER A 6 10.10 -20.39 20.91
N PHE A 7 8.91 -20.65 20.36
CA PHE A 7 8.61 -20.37 18.95
C PHE A 7 8.47 -18.89 18.62
N PHE A 8 8.09 -18.03 19.58
CA PHE A 8 8.07 -16.58 19.36
C PHE A 8 9.47 -15.95 19.39
N TYR A 9 10.51 -16.66 19.85
CA TYR A 9 11.87 -16.15 19.74
C TYR A 9 12.38 -16.10 18.30
N ILE A 10 11.93 -17.02 17.43
CA ILE A 10 12.28 -16.99 16.01
C ILE A 10 11.83 -15.67 15.35
N PRO A 11 10.52 -15.32 15.34
CA PRO A 11 10.07 -14.07 14.74
C PRO A 11 10.61 -12.83 15.47
N LEU A 12 10.84 -12.91 16.78
CA LEU A 12 11.49 -11.84 17.54
C LEU A 12 12.92 -11.57 17.02
N ILE A 13 13.75 -12.60 16.92
CA ILE A 13 15.14 -12.52 16.44
C ILE A 13 15.16 -12.08 14.97
N SER A 14 14.30 -12.65 14.13
CA SER A 14 14.19 -12.28 12.72
C SER A 14 13.81 -10.81 12.54
N GLY A 15 12.82 -10.31 13.30
CA GLY A 15 12.44 -8.89 13.29
C GLY A 15 13.58 -7.96 13.72
N ILE A 16 14.32 -8.33 14.79
CA ILE A 16 15.50 -7.57 15.24
C ILE A 16 16.60 -7.56 14.16
N LEU A 17 16.91 -8.71 13.56
CA LEU A 17 17.90 -8.82 12.49
C LEU A 17 17.51 -7.97 11.26
N GLY A 18 16.23 -7.93 10.94
CA GLY A 18 15.69 -7.05 9.91
C GLY A 18 15.92 -5.57 10.22
N LEU A 19 15.63 -5.12 11.45
CA LEU A 19 15.90 -3.74 11.89
C LEU A 19 17.40 -3.39 11.94
N ILE A 20 18.27 -4.33 12.31
CA ILE A 20 19.73 -4.14 12.22
C ILE A 20 20.14 -3.93 10.76
N THR A 21 19.56 -4.71 9.85
CA THR A 21 19.80 -4.57 8.42
C THR A 21 19.31 -3.22 7.90
N VAL A 22 18.12 -2.78 8.32
CA VAL A 22 17.58 -1.43 8.06
C VAL A 22 18.58 -0.35 8.49
N ALA A 23 19.09 -0.41 9.72
CA ALA A 23 20.06 0.56 10.22
C ALA A 23 21.36 0.55 9.39
N ALA A 24 21.87 -0.63 9.04
CA ALA A 24 23.07 -0.77 8.23
C ALA A 24 22.90 -0.17 6.81
N LEU A 25 21.75 -0.40 6.17
CA LEU A 25 21.41 0.17 4.87
C LEU A 25 21.22 1.70 4.95
N ALA A 26 20.53 2.19 5.98
CA ALA A 26 20.37 3.62 6.19
C ALA A 26 21.71 4.33 6.36
N VAL A 27 22.63 3.76 7.15
CA VAL A 27 23.99 4.29 7.30
C VAL A 27 24.75 4.27 5.97
N HIS A 28 24.59 3.22 5.15
CA HIS A 28 25.20 3.16 3.83
C HIS A 28 24.71 4.29 2.91
N VAL A 29 23.39 4.49 2.83
CA VAL A 29 22.77 5.56 2.02
C VAL A 29 23.20 6.94 2.54
N LEU A 30 23.14 7.18 3.85
CA LEU A 30 23.44 8.49 4.43
C LEU A 30 24.91 8.91 4.28
N LYS A 31 25.83 7.95 4.11
CA LYS A 31 27.24 8.20 3.79
C LYS A 31 27.48 8.67 2.36
N ALA A 32 26.54 8.45 1.43
CA ALA A 32 26.67 8.95 0.07
C ALA A 32 26.61 10.49 0.05
N SER A 33 27.32 11.08 -0.92
CA SER A 33 27.40 12.54 -1.08
C SER A 33 26.04 13.13 -1.46
N GLN A 34 25.67 14.25 -0.83
CA GLN A 34 24.45 15.00 -1.18
C GLN A 34 24.63 15.93 -2.38
N GLY A 35 25.86 16.02 -2.91
CA GLY A 35 26.19 16.88 -4.05
C GLY A 35 26.41 18.34 -3.66
N LYS A 36 25.99 19.26 -4.55
CA LYS A 36 26.25 20.71 -4.43
C LYS A 36 25.29 21.38 -3.44
N SER A 37 25.64 22.59 -3.00
CA SER A 37 24.84 23.39 -2.06
C SER A 37 23.37 23.55 -2.49
N LYS A 38 23.12 23.80 -3.79
CA LYS A 38 21.76 23.96 -4.30
C LYS A 38 20.91 22.70 -4.17
N MET A 39 21.50 21.53 -4.41
CA MET A 39 20.81 20.24 -4.24
C MET A 39 20.46 19.99 -2.77
N ILE A 40 21.37 20.33 -1.86
CA ILE A 40 21.16 20.22 -0.41
C ILE A 40 20.02 21.14 0.03
N GLU A 41 19.99 22.38 -0.45
CA GLU A 41 18.93 23.35 -0.16
C GLU A 41 17.55 22.80 -0.58
N ILE A 42 17.41 22.32 -1.82
CA ILE A 42 16.16 21.77 -2.35
C ILE A 42 15.74 20.52 -1.57
N SER A 43 16.67 19.59 -1.33
CA SER A 43 16.41 18.36 -0.56
C SER A 43 15.95 18.68 0.87
N ASN A 44 16.51 19.71 1.51
CA ASN A 44 16.05 20.15 2.83
C ASN A 44 14.65 20.77 2.78
N LEU A 45 14.31 21.56 1.75
CA LEU A 45 12.94 22.09 1.59
C LEU A 45 11.93 20.96 1.45
N ILE A 46 12.25 19.92 0.67
CA ILE A 46 11.41 18.73 0.52
C ILE A 46 11.30 17.98 1.86
N HIS A 47 12.42 17.77 2.56
CA HIS A 47 12.44 17.09 3.86
C HIS A 47 11.59 17.83 4.90
N ASP A 48 11.77 19.14 5.03
CA ASP A 48 11.05 19.96 6.00
C ASP A 48 9.55 20.03 5.67
N GLY A 49 9.19 20.14 4.39
CA GLY A 49 7.80 20.08 3.92
C GLY A 49 7.12 18.75 4.26
N ALA A 50 7.80 17.64 3.96
CA ALA A 50 7.28 16.29 4.26
C ALA A 50 7.12 16.06 5.77
N MET A 51 8.10 16.48 6.58
CA MET A 51 8.04 16.37 8.03
C MET A 51 6.92 17.24 8.63
N ALA A 52 6.71 18.45 8.10
CA ALA A 52 5.63 19.34 8.52
C ALA A 52 4.24 18.73 8.21
N PHE A 53 4.05 18.16 7.02
CA PHE A 53 2.82 17.48 6.65
C PHE A 53 2.55 16.28 7.56
N LEU A 54 3.51 15.34 7.70
CA LEU A 54 3.31 14.16 8.53
C LEU A 54 3.04 14.50 9.99
N SER A 55 3.70 15.52 10.55
CA SER A 55 3.44 15.93 11.93
C SER A 55 1.98 16.36 12.12
N ARG A 56 1.42 17.10 11.16
CA ARG A 56 0.00 17.52 11.19
C ARG A 56 -0.94 16.35 10.94
N GLU A 57 -0.63 15.50 9.97
CA GLU A 57 -1.41 14.31 9.64
C GLU A 57 -1.50 13.35 10.84
N TYR A 58 -0.36 12.98 11.42
CA TYR A 58 -0.29 12.05 12.55
C TYR A 58 -0.92 12.62 13.82
N ARG A 59 -0.89 13.94 14.02
CA ARG A 59 -1.66 14.57 15.09
C ARG A 59 -3.16 14.36 14.91
N GLN A 60 -3.68 14.53 13.69
CA GLN A 60 -5.11 14.32 13.39
C GLN A 60 -5.49 12.85 13.52
N ILE A 61 -4.68 11.94 12.99
CA ILE A 61 -4.86 10.49 13.11
C ILE A 61 -4.82 10.07 14.59
N GLY A 62 -3.91 10.62 15.39
CA GLY A 62 -3.80 10.33 16.82
C GLY A 62 -5.06 10.67 17.60
N ILE A 63 -5.76 11.76 17.23
CA ILE A 63 -7.06 12.11 17.83
C ILE A 63 -8.10 11.03 17.48
N PHE A 64 -8.17 10.62 16.22
CA PHE A 64 -9.08 9.56 15.79
C PHE A 64 -8.81 8.24 16.51
N VAL A 65 -7.54 7.80 16.55
CA VAL A 65 -7.10 6.59 17.26
C VAL A 65 -7.48 6.66 18.74
N LEU A 66 -7.28 7.80 19.40
CA LEU A 66 -7.66 7.94 20.81
C LEU A 66 -9.18 7.79 21.02
N ILE A 67 -10.00 8.40 20.15
CA ILE A 67 -11.46 8.29 20.24
C ILE A 67 -11.89 6.82 20.08
N VAL A 68 -11.38 6.13 19.06
CA VAL A 68 -11.72 4.72 18.82
C VAL A 68 -11.23 3.83 19.97
N ALA A 69 -10.03 4.07 20.50
CA ALA A 69 -9.50 3.34 21.65
C ALA A 69 -10.38 3.49 22.90
N VAL A 70 -10.90 4.70 23.16
CA VAL A 70 -11.84 4.96 24.25
C VAL A 70 -13.15 4.20 24.03
N ILE A 71 -13.70 4.21 22.81
CA ILE A 71 -14.90 3.43 22.48
C ILE A 71 -14.65 1.95 22.77
N MET A 72 -13.56 1.38 22.25
CA MET A 72 -13.20 -0.03 22.44
C MET A 72 -13.02 -0.39 23.92
N PHE A 73 -12.47 0.52 24.74
CA PHE A 73 -12.30 0.29 26.17
C PHE A 73 -13.63 0.07 26.90
N PHE A 74 -14.67 0.83 26.52
CA PHE A 74 -15.99 0.76 27.16
C PHE A 74 -16.91 -0.28 26.53
N THR A 75 -16.75 -0.61 25.25
CA THR A 75 -17.69 -1.48 24.52
C THR A 75 -17.18 -2.89 24.26
N LEU A 76 -15.86 -3.12 24.28
CA LEU A 76 -15.23 -4.42 23.98
C LEU A 76 -14.46 -4.93 25.19
N SER A 77 -13.12 -4.81 25.16
CA SER A 77 -12.22 -5.30 26.21
C SER A 77 -11.31 -4.18 26.66
N ARG A 78 -11.02 -4.13 27.96
CA ARG A 78 -10.08 -3.14 28.54
C ARG A 78 -8.64 -3.29 28.02
N LEU A 79 -8.28 -4.47 27.50
CA LEU A 79 -6.93 -4.78 27.01
C LEU A 79 -6.74 -4.51 25.52
N MET A 80 -7.80 -4.62 24.72
CA MET A 80 -7.75 -4.44 23.26
C MET A 80 -7.30 -3.04 22.80
N PRO A 81 -7.64 -1.93 23.50
CA PRO A 81 -7.10 -0.61 23.19
C PRO A 81 -5.58 -0.54 23.18
N ILE A 82 -4.90 -1.33 24.03
CA ILE A 82 -3.43 -1.39 24.07
C ILE A 82 -2.92 -1.96 22.74
N ALA A 83 -3.47 -3.09 22.29
CA ALA A 83 -3.11 -3.69 21.01
C ALA A 83 -3.38 -2.73 19.84
N PHE A 84 -4.55 -2.08 19.84
CA PHE A 84 -4.97 -1.11 18.82
C PHE A 84 -4.02 0.09 18.73
N ILE A 85 -3.71 0.73 19.86
CA ILE A 85 -2.77 1.85 19.89
C ILE A 85 -1.37 1.40 19.45
N SER A 86 -0.90 0.23 19.90
CA SER A 86 0.40 -0.31 19.47
C SER A 86 0.45 -0.54 17.95
N GLY A 87 -0.61 -1.09 17.35
CA GLY A 87 -0.69 -1.28 15.90
C GLY A 87 -0.65 0.03 15.13
N ALA A 88 -1.36 1.05 15.61
CA ALA A 88 -1.32 2.39 15.04
C ALA A 88 0.08 3.01 15.14
N LEU A 89 0.74 2.90 16.30
CA LEU A 89 2.09 3.44 16.52
C LEU A 89 3.13 2.79 15.60
N PHE A 90 3.08 1.47 15.44
CA PHE A 90 4.02 0.76 14.57
C PHE A 90 3.78 1.04 13.09
N SER A 91 2.53 1.24 12.66
CA SER A 91 2.19 1.69 11.30
C SER A 91 2.74 3.10 11.02
N ILE A 92 2.55 4.05 11.95
CA ILE A 92 3.15 5.39 11.91
C ILE A 92 4.67 5.30 11.81
N LEU A 93 5.31 4.46 12.63
CA LEU A 93 6.75 4.30 12.64
C LEU A 93 7.28 3.73 11.31
N ALA A 94 6.58 2.78 10.70
CA ALA A 94 6.96 2.21 9.40
C ALA A 94 6.94 3.28 8.30
N GLY A 95 5.85 4.06 8.21
CA GLY A 95 5.74 5.18 7.26
C GLY A 95 6.80 6.25 7.49
N PHE A 96 7.03 6.61 8.76
CA PHE A 96 8.02 7.61 9.15
C PHE A 96 9.46 7.23 8.78
N ILE A 97 9.88 5.99 9.05
CA ILE A 97 11.25 5.54 8.72
C ILE A 97 11.46 5.57 7.21
N GLY A 98 10.49 5.07 6.43
CA GLY A 98 10.55 5.08 4.96
C GLY A 98 10.66 6.48 4.38
N MET A 99 9.77 7.39 4.79
CA MET A 99 9.79 8.78 4.32
C MET A 99 11.07 9.50 4.75
N SER A 100 11.53 9.29 5.98
CA SER A 100 12.76 9.94 6.47
C SER A 100 14.00 9.49 5.70
N ILE A 101 14.07 8.26 5.20
CA ILE A 101 15.19 7.85 4.34
C ILE A 101 15.01 8.33 2.90
N ALA A 102 13.79 8.31 2.36
CA ALA A 102 13.51 8.72 0.98
C ALA A 102 13.86 10.19 0.74
N THR A 103 13.37 11.08 1.61
CA THR A 103 13.67 12.53 1.58
C THR A 103 15.15 12.85 1.78
N ARG A 104 15.93 11.94 2.35
CA ARG A 104 17.39 12.11 2.52
C ARG A 104 18.17 11.41 1.41
N ALA A 105 17.57 10.45 0.73
CA ALA A 105 18.20 9.72 -0.37
C ALA A 105 18.09 10.47 -1.70
N ASN A 106 17.04 11.28 -1.91
CA ASN A 106 16.78 11.98 -3.16
C ASN A 106 17.98 12.75 -3.76
N ALA A 107 18.56 13.72 -3.06
CA ALA A 107 19.73 14.48 -3.55
C ALA A 107 20.97 13.59 -3.72
N ARG A 108 21.10 12.54 -2.91
CA ARG A 108 22.22 11.58 -3.01
C ARG A 108 22.09 10.73 -4.26
N THR A 109 20.87 10.33 -4.62
CA THR A 109 20.56 9.64 -5.87
C THR A 109 20.83 10.56 -7.06
N ALA A 110 20.41 11.82 -7.01
CA ALA A 110 20.69 12.81 -8.06
C ALA A 110 22.21 13.02 -8.24
N GLN A 111 22.96 13.14 -7.14
CA GLN A 111 24.42 13.24 -7.18
C GLN A 111 25.07 11.97 -7.75
N ALA A 112 24.56 10.79 -7.41
CA ALA A 112 25.08 9.54 -7.94
C ALA A 112 24.77 9.38 -9.44
N ALA A 113 23.64 9.93 -9.92
CA ALA A 113 23.29 9.94 -11.35
C ALA A 113 24.28 10.76 -12.19
N SER A 114 24.95 11.76 -11.60
CA SER A 114 26.03 12.49 -12.27
C SER A 114 27.26 11.62 -12.56
N ILE A 115 27.41 10.50 -11.86
CA ILE A 115 28.49 9.52 -12.08
C ILE A 115 27.99 8.48 -13.07
N GLY A 116 26.86 7.83 -12.77
CA GLY A 116 26.27 6.82 -13.65
C GLY A 116 24.94 6.27 -13.14
N LEU A 117 24.24 5.57 -14.02
CA LEU A 117 22.93 4.96 -13.73
C LEU A 117 23.02 3.90 -12.62
N ASN A 118 24.11 3.13 -12.61
CA ASN A 118 24.33 2.06 -11.64
C ASN A 118 24.60 2.62 -10.25
N GLU A 119 25.37 3.70 -10.18
CA GLU A 119 25.69 4.42 -8.96
C GLU A 119 24.42 5.01 -8.34
N ALA A 120 23.56 5.61 -9.15
CA ALA A 120 22.25 6.10 -8.71
C ALA A 120 21.35 4.98 -8.18
N LEU A 121 21.27 3.84 -8.90
CA LEU A 121 20.52 2.67 -8.42
C LEU A 121 21.07 2.13 -7.10
N ASN A 122 22.40 2.12 -6.92
CA ASN A 122 23.07 1.70 -5.69
C ASN A 122 22.81 2.64 -4.49
N VAL A 123 22.20 3.80 -4.68
CA VAL A 123 21.71 4.67 -3.60
C VAL A 123 20.20 4.50 -3.42
N ALA A 124 19.44 4.62 -4.51
CA ALA A 124 17.99 4.62 -4.47
C ALA A 124 17.41 3.26 -4.05
N PHE A 125 17.92 2.14 -4.58
CA PHE A 125 17.38 0.82 -4.22
C PHE A 125 17.66 0.44 -2.76
N PRO A 126 18.88 0.62 -2.21
CA PRO A 126 19.09 0.43 -0.77
C PRO A 126 18.24 1.34 0.12
N ALA A 127 17.90 2.55 -0.33
CA ALA A 127 16.95 3.42 0.38
C ALA A 127 15.50 2.86 0.33
N GLY A 128 15.07 2.32 -0.81
CA GLY A 128 13.82 1.56 -0.91
C GLY A 128 13.81 0.33 0.01
N MET A 129 14.92 -0.41 0.09
CA MET A 129 15.08 -1.55 1.01
C MET A 129 14.97 -1.16 2.49
N VAL A 130 15.40 0.04 2.88
CA VAL A 130 15.17 0.55 4.24
C VAL A 130 13.68 0.63 4.53
N MET A 131 12.87 1.13 3.60
CA MET A 131 11.41 1.17 3.74
C MET A 131 10.83 -0.24 3.82
N GLY A 132 11.11 -1.09 2.83
CA GLY A 132 10.51 -2.43 2.76
C GLY A 132 10.87 -3.34 3.94
N LEU A 133 12.13 -3.33 4.37
CA LEU A 133 12.53 -4.09 5.56
C LEU A 133 11.97 -3.48 6.84
N SER A 134 11.77 -2.16 6.92
CA SER A 134 11.11 -1.55 8.08
C SER A 134 9.68 -2.02 8.21
N VAL A 135 8.92 -2.02 7.11
CA VAL A 135 7.54 -2.53 7.05
C VAL A 135 7.48 -3.98 7.55
N ALA A 136 8.27 -4.87 6.95
CA ALA A 136 8.25 -6.29 7.29
C ALA A 136 8.75 -6.58 8.72
N SER A 137 9.81 -5.91 9.15
CA SER A 137 10.44 -6.13 10.47
C SER A 137 9.58 -5.58 11.60
N LEU A 138 9.04 -4.36 11.46
CA LEU A 138 8.15 -3.78 12.46
C LEU A 138 6.83 -4.53 12.56
N GLY A 139 6.29 -5.03 11.44
CA GLY A 139 5.05 -5.82 11.45
C GLY A 139 5.25 -7.13 12.21
N LEU A 140 6.33 -7.85 11.90
CA LEU A 140 6.69 -9.11 12.55
C LEU A 140 7.01 -8.91 14.04
N LEU A 141 7.85 -7.93 14.36
CA LEU A 141 8.27 -7.61 15.72
C LEU A 141 7.09 -7.14 16.57
N GLY A 142 6.29 -6.20 16.06
CA GLY A 142 5.15 -5.64 16.76
C GLY A 142 4.11 -6.70 17.13
N LEU A 143 3.71 -7.54 16.16
CA LEU A 143 2.81 -8.65 16.42
C LEU A 143 3.39 -9.65 17.43
N THR A 144 4.65 -10.03 17.27
CA THR A 144 5.33 -10.97 18.18
C THR A 144 5.35 -10.44 19.61
N LEU A 145 5.71 -9.17 19.79
CA LEU A 145 5.73 -8.52 21.09
C LEU A 145 4.33 -8.44 21.72
N MET A 146 3.29 -8.17 20.93
CA MET A 146 1.91 -8.16 21.43
C MET A 146 1.45 -9.54 21.88
N TYR A 147 1.71 -10.58 21.09
CA TYR A 147 1.43 -11.96 21.51
C TYR A 147 2.18 -12.28 22.81
N MET A 148 3.49 -12.09 22.86
CA MET A 148 4.28 -12.36 24.07
C MET A 148 3.79 -11.57 25.29
N PHE A 149 3.46 -10.29 25.13
CA PHE A 149 2.97 -9.43 26.21
C PHE A 149 1.63 -9.91 26.76
N PHE A 150 0.64 -10.18 25.91
CA PHE A 150 -0.67 -10.64 26.38
C PHE A 150 -0.62 -12.08 26.88
N MET A 151 0.26 -12.91 26.32
CA MET A 151 0.51 -14.25 26.85
C MET A 151 1.04 -14.22 28.29
N TRP A 152 1.99 -13.33 28.55
CA TRP A 152 2.51 -13.08 29.90
C TRP A 152 1.44 -12.47 30.81
N LYS A 153 0.71 -11.45 30.33
CA LYS A 153 -0.29 -10.71 31.11
C LYS A 153 -1.48 -11.55 31.54
N LEU A 154 -1.94 -12.46 30.68
CA LEU A 154 -3.04 -13.39 30.98
C LEU A 154 -2.56 -14.64 31.73
N GLY A 155 -1.26 -14.76 32.01
CA GLY A 155 -0.71 -15.87 32.77
C GLY A 155 -0.96 -17.21 32.08
N LEU A 156 -0.41 -17.40 30.86
CA LEU A 156 -0.39 -18.69 30.14
C LEU A 156 0.46 -19.78 30.82
N THR A 157 0.28 -19.91 32.13
CA THR A 157 0.76 -20.95 33.04
C THR A 157 -0.37 -21.89 33.48
N SER A 158 -1.62 -21.66 33.03
CA SER A 158 -2.77 -22.52 33.33
C SER A 158 -2.78 -23.80 32.46
N PRO A 159 -3.44 -24.88 32.90
CA PRO A 159 -3.71 -26.05 32.04
C PRO A 159 -4.51 -25.71 30.75
N ASP A 160 -5.22 -24.58 30.70
CA ASP A 160 -6.05 -24.14 29.57
C ASP A 160 -5.27 -23.32 28.51
N PHE A 161 -4.12 -23.84 28.05
CA PHE A 161 -3.23 -23.15 27.11
C PHE A 161 -3.96 -22.66 25.84
N LEU A 162 -4.78 -23.53 25.22
CA LEU A 162 -5.49 -23.20 23.98
C LEU A 162 -6.54 -22.11 24.17
N LEU A 163 -7.30 -22.15 25.28
CA LEU A 163 -8.32 -21.15 25.58
C LEU A 163 -7.71 -19.75 25.77
N ASN A 164 -6.59 -19.68 26.48
CA ASN A 164 -5.88 -18.43 26.69
C ASN A 164 -5.23 -17.93 25.40
N LEU A 165 -4.71 -18.82 24.55
CA LEU A 165 -4.13 -18.43 23.26
C LEU A 165 -5.20 -17.84 22.32
N ASN A 166 -6.41 -18.41 22.31
CA ASN A 166 -7.55 -17.86 21.58
C ASN A 166 -7.94 -16.46 22.10
N SER A 167 -7.93 -16.28 23.43
CA SER A 167 -8.20 -14.99 24.06
C SER A 167 -7.13 -13.95 23.70
N VAL A 168 -5.85 -14.35 23.67
CA VAL A 168 -4.74 -13.51 23.20
C VAL A 168 -4.97 -13.11 21.74
N THR A 169 -5.23 -14.08 20.85
CA THR A 169 -5.51 -13.79 19.44
C THR A 169 -6.64 -12.77 19.30
N GLY A 170 -7.76 -12.97 20.01
CA GLY A 170 -8.89 -12.04 20.00
C GLY A 170 -8.53 -10.61 20.43
N ILE A 171 -7.62 -10.43 21.39
CA ILE A 171 -7.11 -9.10 21.78
C ILE A 171 -6.17 -8.52 20.70
N VAL A 172 -5.27 -9.35 20.16
CA VAL A 172 -4.25 -8.91 19.19
C VAL A 172 -4.87 -8.54 17.83
N VAL A 173 -6.08 -9.00 17.50
CA VAL A 173 -6.84 -8.50 16.33
C VAL A 173 -6.95 -6.97 16.36
N GLY A 174 -7.06 -6.36 17.55
CA GLY A 174 -7.04 -4.91 17.72
C GLY A 174 -5.78 -4.24 17.12
N PHE A 175 -4.62 -4.90 17.17
CA PHE A 175 -3.38 -4.41 16.55
C PHE A 175 -3.52 -4.25 15.03
N SER A 176 -4.12 -5.23 14.34
CA SER A 176 -4.38 -5.11 12.91
C SER A 176 -5.34 -3.95 12.62
N MET A 177 -6.40 -3.79 13.41
CA MET A 177 -7.34 -2.68 13.22
C MET A 177 -6.68 -1.31 13.41
N GLY A 178 -5.76 -1.18 14.37
CA GLY A 178 -4.96 0.03 14.59
C GLY A 178 -4.09 0.36 13.38
N ALA A 179 -3.42 -0.64 12.83
CA ALA A 179 -2.63 -0.51 11.61
C ALA A 179 -3.50 -0.02 10.42
N SER A 180 -4.66 -0.64 10.21
CA SER A 180 -5.59 -0.29 9.11
C SER A 180 -6.15 1.11 9.22
N SER A 181 -6.42 1.54 10.45
CA SER A 181 -6.93 2.89 10.71
C SER A 181 -5.91 3.94 10.27
N VAL A 182 -4.64 3.79 10.65
CA VAL A 182 -3.57 4.72 10.25
C VAL A 182 -3.36 4.67 8.73
N ALA A 183 -3.26 3.46 8.16
CA ALA A 183 -2.99 3.28 6.74
C ALA A 183 -4.02 3.99 5.84
N LEU A 184 -5.31 3.91 6.19
CA LEU A 184 -6.36 4.56 5.40
C LEU A 184 -6.18 6.08 5.37
N PHE A 185 -5.98 6.70 6.53
CA PHE A 185 -5.79 8.15 6.60
C PHE A 185 -4.48 8.58 5.93
N ALA A 186 -3.38 7.84 6.11
CA ALA A 186 -2.09 8.16 5.50
C ALA A 186 -2.14 8.05 3.97
N ARG A 187 -2.79 7.01 3.41
CA ARG A 187 -2.89 6.85 1.96
C ARG A 187 -3.85 7.85 1.32
N VAL A 188 -5.00 8.11 1.94
CA VAL A 188 -5.96 9.10 1.45
C VAL A 188 -5.42 10.52 1.62
N GLY A 189 -4.91 10.87 2.80
CA GLY A 189 -4.35 12.18 3.11
C GLY A 189 -3.12 12.49 2.25
N GLY A 190 -2.12 11.61 2.28
CA GLY A 190 -0.94 11.70 1.44
C GLY A 190 -1.30 11.73 -0.05
N GLY A 191 -2.20 10.87 -0.52
CA GLY A 191 -2.66 10.82 -1.92
C GLY A 191 -3.34 12.12 -2.39
N ILE A 192 -4.24 12.68 -1.58
CA ILE A 192 -4.87 13.98 -1.87
C ILE A 192 -3.81 15.08 -1.92
N TYR A 193 -2.84 15.06 -1.01
CA TYR A 193 -1.75 16.04 -0.99
C TYR A 193 -0.92 15.97 -2.27
N THR A 194 -0.37 14.79 -2.61
CA THR A 194 0.53 14.63 -3.77
C THR A 194 -0.20 14.97 -5.06
N LYS A 195 -1.36 14.35 -5.32
CA LYS A 195 -2.02 14.53 -6.61
C LYS A 195 -2.66 15.91 -6.79
N ALA A 196 -2.95 16.64 -5.70
CA ALA A 196 -3.32 18.03 -5.82
C ALA A 196 -2.15 18.94 -6.23
N ALA A 197 -0.94 18.63 -5.73
CA ALA A 197 0.27 19.34 -6.10
C ALA A 197 0.68 19.03 -7.55
N ASP A 198 0.75 17.75 -7.89
CA ASP A 198 1.12 17.18 -9.19
C ASP A 198 0.24 17.76 -10.32
N VAL A 199 -1.09 17.57 -10.24
CA VAL A 199 -2.03 18.11 -11.23
C VAL A 199 -1.93 19.64 -11.33
N GLY A 200 -1.71 20.33 -10.21
CA GLY A 200 -1.55 21.78 -10.20
C GLY A 200 -0.25 22.25 -10.87
N ALA A 201 0.85 21.54 -10.62
CA ALA A 201 2.16 21.82 -11.21
C ALA A 201 2.16 21.54 -12.71
N ASP A 202 1.65 20.37 -13.11
CA ASP A 202 1.69 19.89 -14.49
C ASP A 202 0.74 20.63 -15.42
N LEU A 203 -0.49 20.89 -14.98
CA LEU A 203 -1.47 21.56 -15.82
C LEU A 203 -1.06 23.00 -16.12
N VAL A 204 -0.66 23.75 -15.09
CA VAL A 204 -0.28 25.16 -15.29
C VAL A 204 1.13 25.27 -15.88
N GLY A 205 2.06 24.43 -15.44
CA GLY A 205 3.45 24.43 -15.94
C GLY A 205 3.55 23.93 -17.38
N LYS A 206 3.18 22.67 -17.64
CA LYS A 206 3.41 22.03 -18.95
C LYS A 206 2.39 22.46 -20.00
N VAL A 207 1.11 22.55 -19.64
CA VAL A 207 0.03 22.78 -20.63
C VAL A 207 -0.20 24.26 -20.89
N GLU A 208 -0.27 25.08 -19.85
CA GLU A 208 -0.56 26.52 -19.99
C GLU A 208 0.69 27.36 -20.25
N ALA A 209 1.73 27.21 -19.41
CA ALA A 209 2.94 28.03 -19.48
C ALA A 209 4.00 27.49 -20.44
N GLY A 210 3.97 26.18 -20.76
CA GLY A 210 4.93 25.53 -21.64
C GLY A 210 6.35 25.46 -21.06
N ILE A 211 6.48 25.46 -19.72
CA ILE A 211 7.76 25.26 -19.03
C ILE A 211 8.03 23.77 -18.79
N PRO A 212 9.30 23.36 -18.59
CA PRO A 212 9.65 21.98 -18.24
C PRO A 212 8.94 21.44 -17.00
N GLU A 213 8.81 20.11 -16.92
CA GLU A 213 8.50 19.38 -15.67
C GLU A 213 9.55 19.72 -14.61
N ASP A 214 9.12 19.88 -13.36
CA ASP A 214 9.96 20.24 -12.20
C ASP A 214 10.73 21.57 -12.31
N ASP A 215 10.28 22.48 -13.17
CA ASP A 215 10.95 23.76 -13.33
C ASP A 215 10.91 24.59 -12.03
N PRO A 216 12.05 25.12 -11.56
CA PRO A 216 12.15 25.84 -10.28
C PRO A 216 11.36 27.15 -10.24
N ARG A 217 10.82 27.63 -11.37
CA ARG A 217 9.91 28.78 -11.42
C ARG A 217 8.49 28.42 -10.96
N ASN A 218 8.11 27.15 -11.04
CA ASN A 218 6.77 26.71 -10.70
C ASN A 218 6.63 26.54 -9.17
N PRO A 219 5.75 27.31 -8.50
CA PRO A 219 5.62 27.26 -7.04
C PRO A 219 5.12 25.91 -6.51
N ALA A 220 4.45 25.10 -7.33
CA ALA A 220 3.90 23.82 -6.90
C ALA A 220 4.94 22.68 -6.85
N VAL A 221 6.12 22.81 -7.48
CA VAL A 221 7.09 21.70 -7.62
C VAL A 221 7.63 21.19 -6.29
N ILE A 222 7.87 22.07 -5.31
CA ILE A 222 8.25 21.61 -3.96
C ILE A 222 7.11 20.83 -3.31
N ALA A 223 5.86 21.27 -3.47
CA ALA A 223 4.72 20.55 -2.92
C ALA A 223 4.54 19.19 -3.60
N ASP A 224 4.83 19.10 -4.90
CA ASP A 224 4.79 17.88 -5.68
C ASP A 224 5.83 16.86 -5.19
N ASN A 225 7.10 17.28 -5.14
CA ASN A 225 8.20 16.43 -4.64
C ASN A 225 8.01 16.05 -3.15
N VAL A 226 7.42 16.92 -2.33
CA VAL A 226 7.00 16.56 -0.96
C VAL A 226 5.91 15.47 -1.01
N GLY A 227 5.01 15.59 -1.96
CA GLY A 227 3.92 14.67 -2.24
C GLY A 227 4.37 13.24 -2.42
N ASP A 228 5.36 12.98 -3.27
CA ASP A 228 5.86 11.63 -3.54
C ASP A 228 6.33 10.94 -2.25
N ASN A 229 6.90 11.71 -1.32
CA ASN A 229 7.37 11.21 -0.04
C ASN A 229 6.23 10.94 0.96
N VAL A 230 5.21 11.80 1.02
CA VAL A 230 4.11 11.64 1.99
C VAL A 230 3.03 10.68 1.52
N GLY A 231 2.72 10.68 0.22
CA GLY A 231 1.78 9.76 -0.41
C GLY A 231 2.43 8.43 -0.75
N ASP A 232 3.38 8.46 -1.68
CA ASP A 232 3.90 7.27 -2.35
C ASP A 232 5.02 6.54 -1.61
N VAL A 233 5.57 7.16 -0.57
CA VAL A 233 6.42 6.47 0.41
C VAL A 233 5.67 6.21 1.71
N ALA A 234 5.32 7.24 2.50
CA ALA A 234 4.73 7.03 3.83
C ALA A 234 3.36 6.31 3.76
N GLY A 235 2.45 6.77 2.91
CA GLY A 235 1.13 6.16 2.72
C GLY A 235 1.23 4.73 2.20
N MET A 236 2.06 4.48 1.19
CA MET A 236 2.29 3.13 0.64
C MET A 236 2.89 2.17 1.68
N GLY A 237 3.86 2.63 2.48
CA GLY A 237 4.41 1.82 3.56
C GLY A 237 3.40 1.44 4.62
N ALA A 238 2.53 2.39 5.00
CA ALA A 238 1.46 2.12 5.95
C ALA A 238 0.44 1.10 5.39
N ASP A 239 0.10 1.21 4.10
CA ASP A 239 -0.77 0.26 3.39
C ASP A 239 -0.19 -1.17 3.39
N LEU A 240 1.05 -1.35 2.95
CA LEU A 240 1.67 -2.67 2.90
C LEU A 240 2.01 -3.22 4.29
N TYR A 241 2.31 -2.35 5.26
CA TYR A 241 2.42 -2.73 6.67
C TYR A 241 1.12 -3.34 7.19
N GLU A 242 0.00 -2.66 6.95
CA GLU A 242 -1.28 -3.18 7.36
C GLU A 242 -1.65 -4.46 6.63
N SER A 243 -1.45 -4.53 5.31
CA SER A 243 -1.73 -5.72 4.52
C SER A 243 -1.03 -6.95 5.11
N TYR A 244 0.25 -6.77 5.44
CA TYR A 244 1.12 -7.79 6.02
C TYR A 244 0.65 -8.22 7.42
N VAL A 245 0.36 -7.26 8.30
CA VAL A 245 -0.15 -7.54 9.65
C VAL A 245 -1.52 -8.22 9.60
N GLY A 246 -2.43 -7.74 8.74
CA GLY A 246 -3.78 -8.27 8.56
C GLY A 246 -3.77 -9.70 8.02
N ALA A 247 -2.88 -10.02 7.07
CA ALA A 247 -2.72 -11.38 6.56
C ALA A 247 -2.31 -12.35 7.68
N ILE A 248 -1.29 -11.99 8.48
CA ILE A 248 -0.83 -12.80 9.61
C ILE A 248 -1.97 -13.01 10.61
N ILE A 249 -2.64 -11.93 11.01
CA ILE A 249 -3.72 -12.00 12.01
C ILE A 249 -4.93 -12.80 11.52
N SER A 250 -5.32 -12.66 10.25
CA SER A 250 -6.43 -13.42 9.69
C SER A 250 -6.20 -14.93 9.81
N ALA A 251 -4.98 -15.39 9.49
CA ALA A 251 -4.60 -16.79 9.63
C ALA A 251 -4.60 -17.23 11.11
N CYS A 252 -4.08 -16.40 12.01
CA CYS A 252 -4.11 -16.68 13.44
C CYS A 252 -5.54 -16.78 13.99
N VAL A 253 -6.47 -15.91 13.57
CA VAL A 253 -7.88 -15.93 14.00
C VAL A 253 -8.57 -17.21 13.54
N ILE A 254 -8.39 -17.58 12.27
CA ILE A 254 -8.97 -18.81 11.71
C ILE A 254 -8.42 -20.05 12.45
N ALA A 255 -7.10 -20.10 12.68
CA ALA A 255 -6.47 -21.19 13.42
C ALA A 255 -6.93 -21.25 14.89
N ALA A 256 -7.05 -20.10 15.55
CA ALA A 256 -7.56 -19.99 16.92
C ALA A 256 -9.01 -20.49 17.03
N ALA A 257 -9.88 -20.09 16.11
CA ALA A 257 -11.26 -20.55 16.07
C ALA A 257 -11.38 -22.06 15.79
N ALA A 258 -10.39 -22.67 15.13
CA ALA A 258 -10.28 -24.11 14.94
C ALA A 258 -9.58 -24.84 16.11
N GLY A 259 -9.05 -24.13 17.10
CA GLY A 259 -8.25 -24.71 18.20
C GLY A 259 -6.88 -25.23 17.76
N ASP A 260 -6.37 -24.81 16.60
CA ASP A 260 -5.08 -25.24 16.05
C ASP A 260 -3.95 -24.31 16.50
N ALA A 261 -3.27 -24.67 17.60
CA ALA A 261 -2.10 -23.93 18.06
C ALA A 261 -0.98 -23.87 17.02
N LYS A 262 -0.68 -24.97 16.30
CA LYS A 262 0.38 -25.00 15.27
C LYS A 262 0.05 -24.03 14.14
N GLY A 263 -1.22 -23.90 13.78
CA GLY A 263 -1.72 -22.93 12.81
C GLY A 263 -1.57 -21.47 13.26
N ILE A 264 -1.63 -21.17 14.56
CA ILE A 264 -1.40 -19.79 15.05
C ILE A 264 0.06 -19.37 14.87
N PHE A 265 1.01 -20.28 15.08
CA PHE A 265 2.45 -19.98 14.98
C PHE A 265 3.00 -20.02 13.55
N LEU A 266 2.41 -20.85 12.67
CA LEU A 266 2.92 -21.04 11.30
C LEU A 266 3.08 -19.72 10.51
N PRO A 267 2.11 -18.78 10.51
CA PRO A 267 2.27 -17.48 9.85
C PRO A 267 3.55 -16.76 10.27
N PHE A 268 3.88 -16.74 11.56
CA PHE A 268 5.08 -16.08 12.07
C PHE A 268 6.37 -16.72 11.54
N LEU A 269 6.42 -18.05 11.47
CA LEU A 269 7.60 -18.76 10.95
C LEU A 269 7.80 -18.52 9.45
N ILE A 270 6.72 -18.63 8.67
CA ILE A 270 6.74 -18.42 7.22
C ILE A 270 7.19 -16.99 6.90
N ILE A 271 6.62 -16.01 7.59
CA ILE A 271 6.96 -14.60 7.41
C ILE A 271 8.39 -14.28 7.90
N SER A 272 8.85 -14.90 8.98
CA SER A 272 10.25 -14.77 9.42
C SER A 272 11.22 -15.20 8.33
N TRP A 273 10.92 -16.31 7.65
CA TRP A 273 11.71 -16.76 6.50
C TRP A 273 11.57 -15.85 5.28
N GLY A 274 10.37 -15.31 5.05
CA GLY A 274 10.10 -14.32 4.01
C GLY A 274 10.93 -13.04 4.15
N LEU A 275 11.10 -12.54 5.38
CA LEU A 275 11.99 -11.43 5.70
C LEU A 275 13.45 -11.74 5.35
N LEU A 276 13.94 -12.92 5.74
CA LEU A 276 15.31 -13.36 5.39
C LEU A 276 15.48 -13.53 3.88
N SER A 277 14.46 -14.04 3.20
CA SER A 277 14.44 -14.22 1.74
C SER A 277 14.49 -12.87 1.02
N SER A 278 13.81 -11.84 1.56
CA SER A 278 13.88 -10.47 1.04
C SER A 278 15.29 -9.87 1.20
N ILE A 279 15.93 -10.10 2.36
CA ILE A 279 17.32 -9.68 2.59
C ILE A 279 18.28 -10.39 1.61
N ALA A 280 18.08 -11.69 1.39
CA ALA A 280 18.88 -12.47 0.45
C ALA A 280 18.70 -11.99 -1.00
N GLY A 281 17.46 -11.69 -1.42
CA GLY A 281 17.16 -11.20 -2.77
C GLY A 281 17.88 -9.90 -3.12
N LYS A 282 18.19 -9.04 -2.13
CA LYS A 282 18.95 -7.81 -2.32
C LYS A 282 20.27 -8.04 -3.07
N PHE A 283 20.97 -9.14 -2.78
CA PHE A 283 22.28 -9.44 -3.37
C PHE A 283 22.21 -9.79 -4.87
N PHE A 284 21.01 -10.01 -5.40
CA PHE A 284 20.75 -10.31 -6.82
C PHE A 284 20.28 -9.08 -7.61
N VAL A 285 20.03 -7.95 -6.95
CA VAL A 285 19.76 -6.66 -7.60
C VAL A 285 21.09 -6.01 -7.97
N LYS A 286 21.60 -6.35 -9.16
CA LYS A 286 22.83 -5.80 -9.72
C LYS A 286 22.61 -5.40 -11.17
N THR A 287 22.95 -4.18 -11.51
CA THR A 287 23.00 -3.72 -12.89
C THR A 287 24.39 -3.93 -13.50
N SER A 288 24.42 -4.14 -14.81
CA SER A 288 25.65 -4.28 -15.59
C SER A 288 25.44 -3.61 -16.95
N ALA A 289 26.48 -3.47 -17.78
CA ALA A 289 26.33 -2.90 -19.13
C ALA A 289 25.30 -3.64 -20.02
N LYS A 290 24.90 -4.87 -19.66
CA LYS A 290 23.91 -5.69 -20.38
C LYS A 290 22.54 -5.77 -19.69
N VAL A 291 22.42 -5.34 -18.43
CA VAL A 291 21.21 -5.52 -17.59
C VAL A 291 20.71 -4.15 -17.16
N ASN A 292 19.52 -3.77 -17.61
CA ASN A 292 18.89 -2.51 -17.23
C ASN A 292 18.29 -2.57 -15.81
N ALA A 293 17.90 -1.42 -15.26
CA ALA A 293 17.42 -1.34 -13.87
C ALA A 293 16.14 -2.18 -13.63
N GLN A 294 15.23 -2.23 -14.60
CA GLN A 294 14.00 -3.03 -14.52
C GLN A 294 14.30 -4.53 -14.39
N GLU A 295 15.19 -5.06 -15.23
CA GLU A 295 15.60 -6.46 -15.15
C GLU A 295 16.32 -6.78 -13.83
N ALA A 296 17.15 -5.86 -13.33
CA ALA A 296 17.82 -6.03 -12.04
C ALA A 296 16.84 -6.14 -10.87
N LEU A 297 15.82 -5.26 -10.82
CA LEU A 297 14.78 -5.28 -9.78
C LEU A 297 13.92 -6.55 -9.87
N ARG A 298 13.56 -6.97 -11.09
CA ARG A 298 12.85 -8.24 -11.33
C ARG A 298 13.64 -9.46 -10.84
N ASN A 299 14.95 -9.49 -11.09
CA ASN A 299 15.82 -10.58 -10.62
C ASN A 299 15.89 -10.63 -9.09
N GLY A 300 15.88 -9.48 -8.42
CA GLY A 300 15.75 -9.39 -6.96
C GLY A 300 14.46 -10.01 -6.44
N LEU A 301 13.32 -9.67 -7.06
CA LEU A 301 12.00 -10.19 -6.69
C LEU A 301 11.90 -11.71 -6.91
N LEU A 302 12.35 -12.19 -8.07
CA LEU A 302 12.33 -13.62 -8.41
C LEU A 302 13.26 -14.44 -7.50
N SER A 303 14.46 -13.95 -7.23
CA SER A 303 15.39 -14.63 -6.32
C SER A 303 14.82 -14.72 -4.90
N ALA A 304 14.28 -13.62 -4.36
CA ALA A 304 13.58 -13.63 -3.07
C ALA A 304 12.42 -14.65 -3.05
N SER A 305 11.64 -14.74 -4.13
CA SER A 305 10.55 -15.70 -4.29
C SER A 305 11.05 -17.15 -4.23
N VAL A 306 12.15 -17.47 -4.94
CA VAL A 306 12.73 -18.82 -4.95
C VAL A 306 13.26 -19.21 -3.57
N PHE A 307 14.01 -18.32 -2.90
CA PHE A 307 14.47 -18.57 -1.53
C PHE A 307 13.31 -18.77 -0.56
N PHE A 308 12.25 -17.99 -0.71
CA PHE A 308 11.05 -18.12 0.10
C PHE A 308 10.37 -19.48 -0.11
N ILE A 309 10.16 -19.93 -1.35
CA ILE A 309 9.54 -21.23 -1.66
C ILE A 309 10.31 -22.38 -0.99
N ILE A 310 11.65 -22.35 -1.07
CA ILE A 310 12.50 -23.41 -0.49
C ILE A 310 12.32 -23.48 1.03
N GLY A 311 12.37 -22.35 1.73
CA GLY A 311 12.19 -22.38 3.19
C GLY A 311 10.76 -22.57 3.63
N ALA A 312 9.76 -22.09 2.87
CA ALA A 312 8.36 -22.39 3.12
C ALA A 312 8.10 -23.90 3.08
N LEU A 313 8.66 -24.60 2.09
CA LEU A 313 8.59 -26.07 2.01
C LEU A 313 9.25 -26.73 3.23
N ALA A 314 10.46 -26.30 3.58
CA ALA A 314 11.17 -26.85 4.73
C ALA A 314 10.39 -26.65 6.03
N ILE A 315 9.85 -25.44 6.26
CA ILE A 315 9.05 -25.11 7.44
C ILE A 315 7.80 -25.98 7.50
N THR A 316 6.99 -26.04 6.44
CA THR A 316 5.73 -26.79 6.50
C THR A 316 5.94 -28.30 6.66
N VAL A 317 6.98 -28.86 6.04
CA VAL A 317 7.32 -30.29 6.13
C VAL A 317 7.86 -30.66 7.53
N LEU A 318 8.61 -29.77 8.17
CA LEU A 318 9.14 -29.97 9.52
C LEU A 318 8.12 -29.65 10.63
N TRP A 319 7.17 -28.74 10.36
CA TRP A 319 6.20 -28.25 11.35
C TRP A 319 5.02 -29.18 11.58
N TYR A 320 4.50 -29.79 10.51
CA TYR A 320 3.36 -30.70 10.56
C TYR A 320 3.80 -32.17 10.50
N ASP A 321 3.08 -33.03 11.23
CA ASP A 321 3.35 -34.47 11.33
C ASP A 321 2.91 -35.24 10.06
N ASN A 322 3.29 -36.52 9.98
CA ASN A 322 3.53 -37.32 8.75
C ASN A 322 2.44 -37.50 7.67
N THR A 323 1.25 -36.89 7.76
CA THR A 323 0.31 -36.97 6.64
C THR A 323 0.72 -36.01 5.51
N ALA A 324 0.73 -36.50 4.27
CA ALA A 324 1.08 -35.66 3.12
C ALA A 324 0.16 -34.42 3.00
N ILE A 325 -1.12 -34.56 3.37
CA ILE A 325 -2.09 -33.46 3.35
C ILE A 325 -1.72 -32.38 4.38
N ALA A 326 -1.36 -32.76 5.62
CA ALA A 326 -0.98 -31.79 6.65
C ALA A 326 0.34 -31.05 6.32
N LYS A 327 1.26 -31.71 5.61
CA LYS A 327 2.56 -31.11 5.22
C LYS A 327 2.49 -30.25 3.97
N PHE A 328 1.87 -30.77 2.91
CA PHE A 328 1.88 -30.14 1.59
C PHE A 328 0.66 -29.25 1.34
N GLY A 329 -0.42 -29.38 2.11
CA GLY A 329 -1.58 -28.50 2.03
C GLY A 329 -1.23 -27.03 2.32
N PRO A 330 -0.75 -26.70 3.52
CA PRO A 330 -0.30 -25.35 3.86
C PRO A 330 0.74 -24.79 2.87
N PHE A 331 1.70 -25.62 2.44
CA PHE A 331 2.69 -25.25 1.43
C PHE A 331 2.05 -24.87 0.09
N GLY A 332 1.17 -25.72 -0.44
CA GLY A 332 0.48 -25.47 -1.70
C GLY A 332 -0.36 -24.20 -1.67
N ALA A 333 -1.00 -23.92 -0.53
CA ALA A 333 -1.73 -22.67 -0.32
C ALA A 333 -0.82 -21.44 -0.35
N ILE A 334 0.31 -21.46 0.36
CA ILE A 334 1.31 -20.39 0.38
C ILE A 334 1.86 -20.14 -1.03
N VAL A 335 2.23 -21.19 -1.74
CA VAL A 335 2.79 -21.08 -3.11
C VAL A 335 1.74 -20.56 -4.08
N ALA A 336 0.48 -20.99 -3.97
CA ALA A 336 -0.61 -20.47 -4.81
C ALA A 336 -0.77 -18.96 -4.67
N GLY A 337 -0.70 -18.44 -3.44
CA GLY A 337 -0.74 -17.00 -3.18
C GLY A 337 0.45 -16.23 -3.73
N LEU A 338 1.66 -16.74 -3.55
CA LEU A 338 2.88 -16.15 -4.12
C LEU A 338 2.81 -16.08 -5.65
N ILE A 339 2.42 -17.18 -6.30
CA ILE A 339 2.29 -17.25 -7.76
C ILE A 339 1.21 -16.28 -8.25
N ALA A 340 0.06 -16.20 -7.57
CA ALA A 340 -0.95 -15.21 -7.93
C ALA A 340 -0.43 -13.78 -7.79
N GLY A 341 0.35 -13.47 -6.75
CA GLY A 341 0.98 -12.16 -6.59
C GLY A 341 1.88 -11.82 -7.77
N LEU A 342 2.76 -12.76 -8.15
CA LEU A 342 3.62 -12.62 -9.32
C LEU A 342 2.82 -12.41 -10.61
N ILE A 343 1.75 -13.18 -10.84
CA ILE A 343 0.89 -13.01 -12.02
C ILE A 343 0.22 -11.64 -12.03
N VAL A 344 -0.32 -11.18 -10.90
CA VAL A 344 -0.95 -9.85 -10.78
C VAL A 344 0.08 -8.75 -11.05
N GLY A 345 1.28 -8.86 -10.48
CA GLY A 345 2.39 -7.94 -10.74
C GLY A 345 2.82 -7.89 -12.20
N TYR A 346 3.05 -9.05 -12.84
CA TYR A 346 3.39 -9.12 -14.26
C TYR A 346 2.26 -8.64 -15.18
N THR A 347 1.01 -8.85 -14.77
CA THR A 347 -0.14 -8.29 -15.51
C THR A 347 -0.13 -6.77 -15.43
N ALA A 348 0.11 -6.19 -14.26
CA ALA A 348 0.26 -4.74 -14.11
C ALA A 348 1.39 -4.21 -14.99
N GLU A 349 2.60 -4.81 -14.92
CA GLU A 349 3.74 -4.46 -15.79
C GLU A 349 3.38 -4.51 -17.28
N TYR A 350 2.67 -5.54 -17.74
CA TYR A 350 2.28 -5.69 -19.14
C TYR A 350 1.35 -4.58 -19.63
N TYR A 351 0.38 -4.15 -18.80
CA TYR A 351 -0.59 -3.12 -19.17
C TYR A 351 -0.07 -1.70 -18.97
N THR A 352 0.94 -1.51 -18.12
CA THR A 352 1.57 -0.21 -17.89
C THR A 352 2.89 -0.02 -18.63
N SER A 353 3.32 -0.96 -19.48
CA SER A 353 4.57 -0.81 -20.25
C SER A 353 4.47 -1.29 -21.70
N GLY A 354 5.53 -1.03 -22.47
CA GLY A 354 5.71 -1.57 -23.82
C GLY A 354 4.58 -1.24 -24.78
N LYS A 355 4.04 -2.27 -25.46
CA LYS A 355 3.08 -2.10 -26.57
C LYS A 355 1.74 -1.51 -26.13
N GLN A 356 1.29 -1.72 -24.90
CA GLN A 356 -0.02 -1.20 -24.47
C GLN A 356 0.04 0.31 -24.27
N VAL A 357 1.11 0.80 -23.65
CA VAL A 357 1.44 2.22 -23.53
C VAL A 357 1.58 2.89 -24.89
N GLN A 358 2.31 2.25 -25.82
CA GLN A 358 2.49 2.77 -27.18
C GLN A 358 1.16 3.00 -27.90
N LYS A 359 0.17 2.10 -27.72
CA LYS A 359 -1.17 2.28 -28.32
C LYS A 359 -1.90 3.50 -27.76
N ILE A 360 -1.79 3.76 -26.46
CA ILE A 360 -2.40 4.95 -25.82
C ILE A 360 -1.73 6.22 -26.36
N ALA A 361 -0.40 6.24 -26.43
CA ALA A 361 0.34 7.35 -27.01
C ALA A 361 -0.01 7.57 -28.50
N GLU A 362 -0.14 6.51 -29.30
CA GLU A 362 -0.57 6.58 -30.69
C GLU A 362 -2.01 7.11 -30.84
N ALA A 363 -2.94 6.66 -29.99
CA ALA A 363 -4.31 7.16 -29.95
C ALA A 363 -4.37 8.67 -29.65
N SER A 364 -3.39 9.19 -28.91
CA SER A 364 -3.28 10.60 -28.55
C SER A 364 -3.04 11.52 -29.75
N LYS A 365 -2.63 10.99 -30.91
CA LYS A 365 -2.62 11.74 -32.19
C LYS A 365 -3.99 12.27 -32.59
N SER A 366 -5.05 11.63 -32.12
CA SER A 366 -6.44 12.04 -32.34
C SER A 366 -7.00 12.91 -31.21
N GLY A 367 -6.15 13.34 -30.27
CA GLY A 367 -6.49 14.25 -29.18
C GLY A 367 -6.81 13.58 -27.84
N PRO A 368 -7.11 14.39 -26.80
CA PRO A 368 -7.23 13.93 -25.41
C PRO A 368 -8.38 12.92 -25.18
N ALA A 369 -9.49 13.07 -25.90
CA ALA A 369 -10.63 12.15 -25.76
C ALA A 369 -10.25 10.71 -26.12
N MET A 370 -9.46 10.52 -27.19
CA MET A 370 -9.02 9.20 -27.63
C MET A 370 -7.95 8.60 -26.71
N ASN A 371 -7.11 9.46 -26.13
CA ASN A 371 -6.18 9.07 -25.07
C ASN A 371 -6.94 8.51 -23.84
N ILE A 372 -7.94 9.26 -23.34
CA ILE A 372 -8.74 8.85 -22.18
C ILE A 372 -9.49 7.54 -22.47
N LEU A 373 -10.17 7.44 -23.62
CA LEU A 373 -10.90 6.21 -23.98
C LEU A 373 -9.96 4.99 -24.07
N SER A 374 -8.75 5.18 -24.59
CA SER A 374 -7.76 4.11 -24.72
C SER A 374 -7.19 3.68 -23.37
N GLY A 375 -6.90 4.62 -22.46
CA GLY A 375 -6.43 4.28 -21.11
C GLY A 375 -7.51 3.63 -20.24
N LEU A 376 -8.76 4.10 -20.32
CA LEU A 376 -9.90 3.45 -19.65
C LEU A 376 -10.06 2.00 -20.13
N THR A 377 -10.00 1.81 -21.45
CA THR A 377 -10.10 0.49 -22.08
C THR A 377 -8.95 -0.43 -21.63
N CYS A 378 -7.72 0.08 -21.63
CA CYS A 378 -6.53 -0.63 -21.13
C CYS A 378 -6.71 -1.08 -19.68
N GLY A 379 -7.11 -0.16 -18.80
CA GLY A 379 -7.35 -0.46 -17.39
C GLY A 379 -8.43 -1.52 -17.19
N MET A 380 -9.57 -1.45 -17.91
CA MET A 380 -10.65 -2.43 -17.78
C MET A 380 -10.17 -3.83 -18.20
N TYR A 381 -9.48 -3.95 -19.34
CA TYR A 381 -8.89 -5.23 -19.78
C TYR A 381 -7.85 -5.77 -18.81
N SER A 382 -7.09 -4.90 -18.14
CA SER A 382 -6.05 -5.30 -17.19
C SER A 382 -6.56 -6.09 -15.98
N THR A 383 -7.85 -5.96 -15.66
CA THR A 383 -8.46 -6.68 -14.53
C THR A 383 -8.59 -8.18 -14.79
N GLY A 384 -8.74 -8.61 -16.04
CA GLY A 384 -9.13 -9.98 -16.40
C GLY A 384 -8.21 -11.05 -15.84
N PHE A 385 -6.92 -11.04 -16.22
CA PHE A 385 -5.96 -12.04 -15.77
C PHE A 385 -5.67 -11.96 -14.26
N SER A 386 -5.62 -10.76 -13.70
CA SER A 386 -5.40 -10.55 -12.27
C SER A 386 -6.53 -11.16 -11.42
N ILE A 387 -7.80 -10.93 -11.79
CA ILE A 387 -8.95 -11.50 -11.09
C ILE A 387 -8.99 -13.03 -11.25
N LEU A 388 -8.69 -13.55 -12.45
CA LEU A 388 -8.60 -15.00 -12.67
C LEU A 388 -7.51 -15.65 -11.80
N ALA A 389 -6.36 -14.99 -11.64
CA ALA A 389 -5.28 -15.47 -10.78
C ALA A 389 -5.68 -15.51 -9.30
N ILE A 390 -6.34 -14.44 -8.80
CA ILE A 390 -6.85 -14.38 -7.43
C ILE A 390 -7.92 -15.45 -7.18
N ALA A 391 -8.84 -15.64 -8.13
CA ALA A 391 -9.87 -16.67 -8.05
C ALA A 391 -9.26 -18.09 -8.04
N ALA A 392 -8.29 -18.35 -8.93
CA ALA A 392 -7.60 -19.61 -8.99
C ALA A 392 -6.82 -19.89 -7.70
N ALA A 393 -6.07 -18.91 -7.19
CA ALA A 393 -5.35 -19.04 -5.92
C ALA A 393 -6.31 -19.34 -4.77
N THR A 394 -7.45 -18.65 -4.70
CA THR A 394 -8.48 -18.89 -3.68
C THR A 394 -8.99 -20.33 -3.72
N VAL A 395 -9.36 -20.84 -4.90
CA VAL A 395 -9.89 -22.20 -5.05
C VAL A 395 -8.82 -23.24 -4.75
N VAL A 396 -7.60 -23.05 -5.26
CA VAL A 396 -6.47 -23.97 -5.03
C VAL A 396 -6.10 -23.99 -3.55
N SER A 397 -5.94 -22.83 -2.92
CA SER A 397 -5.58 -22.73 -1.51
C SER A 397 -6.66 -23.33 -0.61
N TYR A 398 -7.93 -23.12 -0.95
CA TYR A 398 -9.06 -23.74 -0.24
C TYR A 398 -9.04 -25.27 -0.35
N LYS A 399 -8.75 -25.82 -1.53
CA LYS A 399 -8.59 -27.28 -1.70
C LYS A 399 -7.39 -27.83 -0.92
N CYS A 400 -6.34 -27.04 -0.75
CA CYS A 400 -5.12 -27.44 -0.05
C CYS A 400 -5.26 -27.46 1.47
N ALA A 401 -5.91 -26.45 2.08
CA ALA A 401 -6.01 -26.34 3.54
C ALA A 401 -7.29 -25.62 4.03
N GLY A 402 -8.39 -25.71 3.28
CA GLY A 402 -9.67 -25.09 3.63
C GLY A 402 -9.59 -23.56 3.74
N ILE A 403 -10.42 -22.99 4.62
CA ILE A 403 -10.44 -21.55 4.91
C ILE A 403 -9.06 -21.06 5.40
N TYR A 404 -8.36 -21.87 6.20
CA TYR A 404 -7.02 -21.56 6.65
C TYR A 404 -6.03 -21.46 5.48
N GLY A 405 -6.17 -22.31 4.46
CA GLY A 405 -5.42 -22.22 3.22
C GLY A 405 -5.61 -20.88 2.49
N VAL A 406 -6.83 -20.34 2.45
CA VAL A 406 -7.08 -19.00 1.86
C VAL A 406 -6.31 -17.91 2.60
N ALA A 407 -6.26 -17.95 3.93
CA ALA A 407 -5.46 -17.03 4.72
C ALA A 407 -3.94 -17.22 4.50
N LEU A 408 -3.48 -18.46 4.39
CA LEU A 408 -2.09 -18.78 4.06
C LEU A 408 -1.68 -18.32 2.65
N SER A 409 -2.62 -18.29 1.70
CA SER A 409 -2.41 -17.73 0.36
C SER A 409 -2.12 -16.22 0.44
N ALA A 410 -2.87 -15.47 1.27
CA ALA A 410 -2.57 -14.06 1.53
C ALA A 410 -1.15 -13.86 2.12
N ILE A 411 -0.77 -14.71 3.08
CA ILE A 411 0.59 -14.73 3.65
C ILE A 411 1.64 -15.03 2.58
N GLY A 412 1.38 -16.00 1.71
CA GLY A 412 2.29 -16.35 0.61
C GLY A 412 2.52 -15.21 -0.36
N MET A 413 1.49 -14.42 -0.65
CA MET A 413 1.61 -13.23 -1.52
C MET A 413 2.43 -12.11 -0.86
N LEU A 414 2.33 -11.96 0.47
CA LEU A 414 3.00 -10.91 1.26
C LEU A 414 4.28 -11.40 1.95
N SER A 415 4.76 -12.59 1.63
CA SER A 415 5.91 -13.18 2.32
C SER A 415 7.21 -12.44 2.02
N ILE A 416 7.34 -11.92 0.82
CA ILE A 416 8.49 -11.16 0.35
C ILE A 416 8.23 -9.65 0.33
N THR A 417 7.31 -9.16 1.17
CA THR A 417 6.97 -7.73 1.30
C THR A 417 8.20 -6.85 1.46
N GLY A 418 9.24 -7.33 2.17
CA GLY A 418 10.49 -6.60 2.30
C GLY A 418 11.16 -6.24 0.97
N MET A 419 11.07 -7.12 -0.04
CA MET A 419 11.57 -6.88 -1.39
C MET A 419 10.53 -6.15 -2.26
N THR A 420 9.25 -6.54 -2.20
CA THR A 420 8.20 -5.91 -3.01
C THR A 420 8.07 -4.42 -2.72
N VAL A 421 8.01 -4.04 -1.44
CA VAL A 421 7.97 -2.62 -1.00
C VAL A 421 9.26 -1.91 -1.39
N ALA A 422 10.42 -2.59 -1.37
CA ALA A 422 11.69 -1.95 -1.70
C ALA A 422 11.78 -1.55 -3.17
N VAL A 423 11.25 -2.41 -4.05
CA VAL A 423 11.14 -2.16 -5.48
C VAL A 423 10.15 -1.03 -5.77
N ASP A 424 9.06 -0.94 -5.00
CA ASP A 424 8.06 0.14 -5.10
C ASP A 424 8.62 1.49 -4.58
N ALA A 425 9.14 1.52 -3.36
CA ALA A 425 9.69 2.71 -2.70
C ALA A 425 10.92 3.29 -3.42
N TYR A 426 11.57 2.52 -4.29
CA TYR A 426 12.65 3.01 -5.14
C TYR A 426 12.15 4.06 -6.15
N GLY A 427 10.92 3.92 -6.66
CA GLY A 427 10.34 4.83 -7.66
C GLY A 427 10.27 6.28 -7.20
N PRO A 428 9.55 6.60 -6.10
CA PRO A 428 9.47 7.97 -5.58
C PRO A 428 10.82 8.61 -5.25
N ILE A 429 11.83 7.80 -4.89
CA ILE A 429 13.20 8.29 -4.63
C ILE A 429 13.90 8.68 -5.94
N ALA A 430 13.66 7.93 -7.01
CA ALA A 430 14.18 8.24 -8.34
C ALA A 430 13.48 9.46 -8.95
N ASP A 431 12.17 9.57 -8.75
CA ASP A 431 11.35 10.71 -9.19
C ASP A 431 11.83 12.03 -8.57
N ASN A 432 11.89 12.10 -7.24
CA ASN A 432 12.48 13.22 -6.53
C ASN A 432 13.94 13.52 -6.95
N ALA A 433 14.72 12.51 -7.36
CA ALA A 433 16.07 12.73 -7.86
C ALA A 433 16.07 13.41 -9.24
N ALA A 434 15.08 13.11 -10.10
CA ALA A 434 14.87 13.81 -11.36
C ALA A 434 14.43 15.26 -11.13
N GLY A 435 13.48 15.49 -10.22
CA GLY A 435 13.04 16.84 -9.84
C GLY A 435 14.18 17.69 -9.27
N ILE A 436 15.01 17.13 -8.39
CA ILE A 436 16.22 17.82 -7.89
C ILE A 436 17.22 18.09 -9.02
N ALA A 437 17.40 17.16 -9.96
CA ALA A 437 18.33 17.35 -11.08
C ALA A 437 17.92 18.53 -11.96
N GLU A 438 16.61 18.73 -12.17
CA GLU A 438 16.07 19.88 -12.89
C GLU A 438 16.19 21.17 -12.08
N MET A 439 15.67 21.19 -10.85
CA MET A 439 15.66 22.39 -10.00
C MET A 439 17.08 22.90 -9.68
N ALA A 440 18.08 22.01 -9.67
CA ALA A 440 19.48 22.35 -9.42
C ALA A 440 20.33 22.55 -10.69
N ASP A 441 19.71 22.54 -11.88
CA ASP A 441 20.38 22.69 -13.18
C ASP A 441 21.62 21.79 -13.33
N MET A 442 21.44 20.48 -13.08
CA MET A 442 22.54 19.51 -13.11
C MET A 442 22.99 19.11 -14.53
N GLY A 443 22.29 19.61 -15.55
CA GLY A 443 22.54 19.31 -16.95
C GLY A 443 21.71 18.14 -17.50
N PRO A 444 21.49 18.10 -18.82
CA PRO A 444 20.51 17.21 -19.45
C PRO A 444 20.88 15.72 -19.35
N GLU A 445 22.17 15.38 -19.24
CA GLU A 445 22.60 13.99 -19.09
C GLU A 445 22.20 13.42 -17.72
N VAL A 446 22.34 14.22 -16.65
CA VAL A 446 21.98 13.81 -15.29
C VAL A 446 20.46 13.64 -15.18
N ARG A 447 19.71 14.62 -15.70
CA ARG A 447 18.25 14.55 -15.77
C ARG A 447 17.80 13.31 -16.53
N LYS A 448 18.33 13.05 -17.71
CA LYS A 448 17.98 11.86 -18.51
C LYS A 448 18.26 10.55 -17.77
N ARG A 449 19.37 10.46 -17.03
CA ARG A 449 19.67 9.28 -16.20
C ARG A 449 18.67 9.12 -15.06
N ALA A 450 18.27 10.21 -14.40
CA ALA A 450 17.27 10.19 -13.35
C ALA A 450 15.86 9.86 -13.88
N GLU A 451 15.43 10.47 -15.00
CA GLU A 451 14.19 10.16 -15.71
C GLU A 451 14.12 8.68 -16.14
N ASN A 452 15.24 8.08 -16.55
CA ASN A 452 15.27 6.65 -16.84
C ASN A 452 15.04 5.76 -15.59
N LEU A 453 15.48 6.20 -14.41
CA LEU A 453 15.24 5.48 -13.16
C LEU A 453 13.78 5.65 -12.73
N ASP A 454 13.23 6.86 -12.89
CA ASP A 454 11.82 7.19 -12.66
C ASP A 454 10.88 6.33 -13.54
N ALA A 455 11.12 6.26 -14.84
CA ALA A 455 10.32 5.42 -15.75
C ALA A 455 10.30 3.93 -15.35
N VAL A 456 11.44 3.41 -14.86
CA VAL A 456 11.51 2.06 -14.26
C VAL A 456 10.70 2.03 -12.96
N GLY A 457 10.85 3.06 -12.12
CA GLY A 457 10.06 3.36 -10.93
C GLY A 457 8.56 3.22 -11.15
N ASN A 458 8.00 3.87 -12.17
CA ASN A 458 6.56 3.82 -12.49
C ASN A 458 6.09 2.42 -12.85
N THR A 459 6.90 1.67 -13.59
CA THR A 459 6.60 0.27 -13.91
C THR A 459 6.65 -0.60 -12.64
N THR A 460 7.64 -0.38 -11.77
CA THR A 460 7.78 -1.11 -10.51
C THR A 460 6.72 -0.74 -9.48
N ALA A 461 6.26 0.51 -9.47
CA ALA A 461 5.14 0.98 -8.65
C ALA A 461 3.83 0.33 -9.12
N ALA A 462 3.64 0.14 -10.43
CA ALA A 462 2.50 -0.63 -10.92
C ALA A 462 2.53 -2.10 -10.44
N ILE A 463 3.71 -2.74 -10.44
CA ILE A 463 3.89 -4.08 -9.86
C ILE A 463 3.57 -4.05 -8.36
N GLY A 464 4.14 -3.12 -7.61
CA GLY A 464 3.95 -2.95 -6.16
C GLY A 464 2.48 -2.73 -5.79
N LYS A 465 1.80 -1.81 -6.47
CA LYS A 465 0.35 -1.57 -6.37
C LYS A 465 -0.46 -2.80 -6.74
N GLY A 466 -0.09 -3.51 -7.81
CA GLY A 466 -0.71 -4.78 -8.19
C GLY A 466 -0.61 -5.83 -7.08
N PHE A 467 0.57 -6.00 -6.50
CA PHE A 467 0.80 -6.87 -5.34
C PHE A 467 -0.02 -6.42 -4.12
N ALA A 468 -0.06 -5.13 -3.82
CA ALA A 468 -0.84 -4.57 -2.71
C ALA A 468 -2.34 -4.86 -2.89
N ILE A 469 -2.89 -4.62 -4.09
CA ILE A 469 -4.30 -4.84 -4.39
C ILE A 469 -4.64 -6.34 -4.42
N GLY A 470 -3.80 -7.16 -5.05
CA GLY A 470 -3.99 -8.61 -5.09
C GLY A 470 -3.94 -9.24 -3.70
N SER A 471 -3.01 -8.77 -2.86
CA SER A 471 -2.88 -9.28 -1.49
C SER A 471 -4.02 -8.78 -0.61
N ALA A 472 -4.46 -7.53 -0.79
CA ALA A 472 -5.65 -7.02 -0.15
C ALA A 472 -6.90 -7.85 -0.48
N ALA A 473 -7.03 -8.35 -1.71
CA ALA A 473 -8.13 -9.24 -2.07
C ALA A 473 -8.12 -10.54 -1.26
N LEU A 474 -6.98 -11.24 -1.19
CA LEU A 474 -6.85 -12.47 -0.43
C LEU A 474 -6.95 -12.23 1.09
N THR A 475 -6.36 -11.15 1.60
CA THR A 475 -6.42 -10.77 3.02
C THR A 475 -7.83 -10.37 3.41
N ALA A 476 -8.52 -9.53 2.62
CA ALA A 476 -9.90 -9.15 2.90
C ALA A 476 -10.84 -10.36 2.83
N LEU A 477 -10.59 -11.30 1.91
CA LEU A 477 -11.31 -12.58 1.87
C LEU A 477 -11.05 -13.42 3.13
N ALA A 478 -9.80 -13.49 3.60
CA ALA A 478 -9.46 -14.19 4.84
C ALA A 478 -10.05 -13.53 6.11
N LEU A 479 -10.11 -12.20 6.14
CA LEU A 479 -10.78 -11.46 7.20
C LEU A 479 -12.30 -11.63 7.15
N PHE A 480 -12.88 -11.66 5.95
CA PHE A 480 -14.29 -11.95 5.74
C PHE A 480 -14.66 -13.36 6.21
N THR A 481 -13.85 -14.37 5.92
CA THR A 481 -14.09 -15.73 6.42
C THR A 481 -13.90 -15.82 7.94
N ALA A 482 -12.90 -15.12 8.50
CA ALA A 482 -12.73 -14.99 9.94
C ALA A 482 -13.94 -14.30 10.62
N TYR A 483 -14.50 -13.27 10.00
CA TYR A 483 -15.75 -12.63 10.42
C TYR A 483 -16.92 -13.62 10.38
N ALA A 484 -17.13 -14.32 9.25
CA ALA A 484 -18.25 -15.25 9.11
C ALA A 484 -18.21 -16.35 10.17
N GLN A 485 -17.01 -16.88 10.46
CA GLN A 485 -16.79 -17.88 11.49
C GLN A 485 -17.05 -17.32 12.90
N SER A 486 -16.63 -16.09 13.18
CA SER A 486 -16.80 -15.43 14.49
C SER A 486 -18.24 -15.01 14.75
N ALA A 487 -18.97 -14.59 13.70
CA ALA A 487 -20.37 -14.18 13.76
C ALA A 487 -21.35 -15.34 14.01
N GLY A 488 -20.86 -16.59 14.03
CA GLY A 488 -21.70 -17.75 14.29
C GLY A 488 -22.77 -17.98 13.22
N LEU A 489 -22.57 -17.43 12.01
CA LEU A 489 -23.49 -17.59 10.89
C LEU A 489 -23.71 -19.09 10.60
N ALA A 490 -24.95 -19.44 10.23
CA ALA A 490 -25.49 -20.81 10.19
C ALA A 490 -24.46 -21.85 9.73
N LYS A 491 -24.19 -22.87 10.54
CA LYS A 491 -23.17 -23.88 10.21
C LYS A 491 -23.77 -25.00 9.34
N ASP A 492 -23.06 -25.42 8.30
CA ASP A 492 -23.41 -26.61 7.53
C ASP A 492 -23.21 -27.90 8.36
N ALA A 493 -23.56 -29.06 7.78
CA ALA A 493 -23.36 -30.36 8.42
C ALA A 493 -21.87 -30.70 8.71
N ALA A 494 -20.93 -29.95 8.13
CA ALA A 494 -19.50 -30.02 8.40
C ALA A 494 -19.02 -28.96 9.42
N GLY A 495 -19.92 -28.15 9.99
CA GLY A 495 -19.62 -27.14 11.00
C GLY A 495 -19.19 -25.77 10.46
N MET A 496 -19.37 -25.51 9.16
CA MET A 496 -18.86 -24.32 8.46
C MET A 496 -19.92 -23.23 8.29
N SER A 497 -19.60 -21.97 8.63
CA SER A 497 -20.53 -20.85 8.51
C SER A 497 -20.96 -20.57 7.06
N ILE A 498 -22.27 -20.61 6.82
CA ILE A 498 -22.93 -20.44 5.53
C ILE A 498 -23.44 -19.01 5.44
N ILE A 499 -22.91 -18.26 4.48
CA ILE A 499 -23.56 -17.04 3.96
C ILE A 499 -24.33 -17.48 2.71
N ASN A 500 -25.65 -17.61 2.84
CA ASN A 500 -26.51 -17.98 1.73
C ASN A 500 -26.75 -16.76 0.83
N ILE A 501 -26.18 -16.75 -0.38
CA ILE A 501 -26.36 -15.66 -1.34
C ILE A 501 -27.82 -15.50 -1.82
N LEU A 502 -28.68 -16.50 -1.59
CA LEU A 502 -30.11 -16.41 -1.90
C LEU A 502 -30.92 -15.71 -0.79
N ASP A 503 -30.31 -15.44 0.37
CA ASP A 503 -30.96 -14.69 1.44
C ASP A 503 -31.09 -13.20 1.08
N ALA A 504 -32.28 -12.63 1.28
CA ALA A 504 -32.57 -11.26 0.88
C ALA A 504 -31.71 -10.22 1.63
N LYS A 505 -31.37 -10.46 2.91
CA LYS A 505 -30.49 -9.57 3.68
C LYS A 505 -29.08 -9.63 3.13
N VAL A 506 -28.58 -10.83 2.78
CA VAL A 506 -27.27 -11.01 2.14
C VAL A 506 -27.21 -10.30 0.80
N VAL A 507 -28.22 -10.46 -0.06
CA VAL A 507 -28.28 -9.75 -1.36
C VAL A 507 -28.35 -8.24 -1.18
N GLY A 508 -29.18 -7.75 -0.24
CA GLY A 508 -29.26 -6.33 0.09
C GLY A 508 -27.91 -5.78 0.55
N GLY A 509 -27.24 -6.50 1.44
CA GLY A 509 -25.88 -6.24 1.85
C GLY A 509 -24.92 -6.16 0.66
N LEU A 510 -24.96 -7.14 -0.25
CA LEU A 510 -24.12 -7.22 -1.44
C LEU A 510 -24.20 -5.95 -2.30
N PHE A 511 -25.41 -5.43 -2.54
CA PHE A 511 -25.60 -4.19 -3.30
C PHE A 511 -25.06 -2.97 -2.55
N ILE A 512 -25.29 -2.86 -1.24
CA ILE A 512 -24.77 -1.75 -0.42
C ILE A 512 -23.23 -1.78 -0.39
N GLY A 513 -22.66 -2.98 -0.22
CA GLY A 513 -21.22 -3.23 -0.27
C GLY A 513 -20.62 -2.90 -1.63
N GLY A 514 -21.31 -3.26 -2.71
CA GLY A 514 -20.91 -2.91 -4.06
C GLY A 514 -20.91 -1.39 -4.30
N MET A 515 -21.94 -0.70 -3.79
CA MET A 515 -22.09 0.74 -3.92
C MET A 515 -21.01 1.52 -3.16
N ILE A 516 -20.64 1.10 -1.94
CA ILE A 516 -19.73 1.88 -1.10
C ILE A 516 -18.33 2.05 -1.74
N THR A 517 -17.88 1.10 -2.55
CA THR A 517 -16.57 1.17 -3.22
C THR A 517 -16.55 2.28 -4.28
N PHE A 518 -17.62 2.43 -5.05
CA PHE A 518 -17.78 3.53 -6.02
C PHE A 518 -17.96 4.88 -5.33
N ILE A 519 -18.75 4.95 -4.24
CA ILE A 519 -18.92 6.18 -3.47
C ILE A 519 -17.57 6.63 -2.88
N PHE A 520 -16.80 5.69 -2.34
CA PHE A 520 -15.48 5.98 -1.80
C PHE A 520 -14.53 6.52 -2.89
N ALA A 521 -14.45 5.83 -4.03
CA ALA A 521 -13.64 6.28 -5.17
C ALA A 521 -14.05 7.67 -5.67
N ALA A 522 -15.35 7.95 -5.75
CA ALA A 522 -15.87 9.25 -6.13
C ALA A 522 -15.51 10.34 -5.11
N ALA A 523 -15.61 10.03 -3.81
CA ALA A 523 -15.28 10.96 -2.73
C ALA A 523 -13.78 11.32 -2.73
N THR A 524 -12.89 10.35 -2.91
CA THR A 524 -11.44 10.59 -2.98
C THR A 524 -11.05 11.34 -4.25
N THR A 525 -11.62 11.02 -5.41
CA THR A 525 -11.37 11.78 -6.65
C THR A 525 -11.89 13.22 -6.55
N ALA A 526 -13.07 13.43 -5.96
CA ALA A 526 -13.61 14.77 -5.74
C ALA A 526 -12.75 15.61 -4.78
N ALA A 527 -12.17 14.97 -3.76
CA ALA A 527 -11.23 15.61 -2.83
C ALA A 527 -9.95 16.09 -3.51
N VAL A 528 -9.36 15.27 -4.39
CA VAL A 528 -8.22 15.66 -5.22
C VAL A 528 -8.59 16.83 -6.11
N ASN A 529 -9.69 16.72 -6.87
CA ASN A 529 -10.12 17.76 -7.80
C ASN A 529 -10.30 19.14 -7.12
N LYS A 530 -10.96 19.16 -5.94
CA LYS A 530 -11.15 20.39 -5.17
C LYS A 530 -9.82 21.00 -4.72
N SER A 531 -8.89 20.17 -4.27
CA SER A 531 -7.58 20.62 -3.79
C SER A 531 -6.68 21.08 -4.95
N ALA A 532 -6.65 20.32 -6.05
CA ALA A 532 -5.92 20.65 -7.27
C ALA A 532 -6.38 21.98 -7.86
N THR A 533 -7.69 22.24 -7.91
CA THR A 533 -8.22 23.54 -8.39
C THR A 533 -7.63 24.72 -7.59
N SER A 534 -7.49 24.56 -6.28
CA SER A 534 -6.91 25.60 -5.41
C SER A 534 -5.42 25.81 -5.69
N VAL A 535 -4.67 24.75 -6.02
CA VAL A 535 -3.26 24.83 -6.40
C VAL A 535 -3.12 25.49 -7.77
N VAL A 536 -3.92 25.07 -8.77
CA VAL A 536 -3.95 25.65 -10.11
C VAL A 536 -4.16 27.16 -10.05
N ASP A 537 -5.16 27.62 -9.29
CA ASP A 537 -5.46 29.04 -9.16
C ASP A 537 -4.32 29.81 -8.49
N GLU A 538 -3.63 29.21 -7.50
CA GLU A 538 -2.48 29.81 -6.85
C GLU A 538 -1.25 29.88 -7.78
N VAL A 539 -0.95 28.82 -8.55
CA VAL A 539 0.15 28.83 -9.52
C VAL A 539 -0.09 29.90 -10.58
N ARG A 540 -1.31 29.98 -11.13
CA ARG A 540 -1.72 31.04 -12.07
C ARG A 540 -1.59 32.43 -11.46
N ARG A 541 -1.99 32.60 -10.20
CA ARG A 541 -1.87 33.86 -9.47
C ARG A 541 -0.40 34.28 -9.38
N GLN A 542 0.49 33.38 -8.95
CA GLN A 542 1.91 33.69 -8.81
C GLN A 542 2.58 34.01 -10.15
N PHE A 543 2.31 33.25 -11.21
CA PHE A 543 2.83 33.55 -12.55
C PHE A 543 2.37 34.90 -13.10
N ARG A 544 1.15 35.35 -12.73
CA ARG A 544 0.62 36.64 -13.15
C ARG A 544 1.11 37.81 -12.28
N GLU A 545 1.23 37.60 -10.97
CA GLU A 545 1.38 38.69 -9.99
C GLU A 545 2.81 38.89 -9.48
N ILE A 546 3.70 37.88 -9.56
CA ILE A 546 5.08 37.99 -9.09
C ILE A 546 5.97 38.45 -10.25
N PRO A 547 6.44 39.71 -10.28
CA PRO A 547 7.25 40.21 -11.39
C PRO A 547 8.61 39.52 -11.44
N GLY A 548 9.03 39.05 -12.61
CA GLY A 548 10.32 38.38 -12.79
C GLY A 548 10.29 36.87 -12.58
N LEU A 549 9.16 36.28 -12.17
CA LEU A 549 9.08 34.84 -11.87
C LEU A 549 9.25 33.99 -13.14
N MET A 550 8.48 34.29 -14.19
CA MET A 550 8.57 33.57 -15.47
C MET A 550 9.91 33.78 -16.17
N GLU A 551 10.54 34.93 -15.94
CA GLU A 551 11.89 35.26 -16.42
C GLU A 551 13.01 34.62 -15.58
N GLY A 552 12.69 33.89 -14.49
CA GLY A 552 13.68 33.27 -13.61
C GLY A 552 14.48 34.24 -12.74
N LYS A 553 13.99 35.47 -12.55
CA LYS A 553 14.62 36.54 -11.77
C LYS A 553 14.04 36.68 -10.37
N ALA A 554 12.88 36.09 -10.10
CA ALA A 554 12.24 36.03 -8.79
C ALA A 554 12.04 34.58 -8.35
N LEU A 555 11.99 34.36 -7.03
CA LEU A 555 11.71 33.05 -6.45
C LEU A 555 10.19 32.85 -6.28
N PRO A 556 9.66 31.65 -6.56
CA PRO A 556 8.26 31.34 -6.26
C PRO A 556 8.00 31.25 -4.74
N ASP A 557 6.75 31.47 -4.34
CA ASP A 557 6.28 31.17 -2.99
C ASP A 557 5.75 29.73 -2.93
N SER A 558 6.68 28.77 -2.84
CA SER A 558 6.34 27.35 -2.73
C SER A 558 5.69 26.97 -1.40
N ALA A 559 5.97 27.73 -0.34
CA ALA A 559 5.38 27.50 0.98
C ALA A 559 3.86 27.66 0.95
N ARG A 560 3.36 28.59 0.12
CA ARG A 560 1.92 28.76 -0.09
C ARG A 560 1.26 27.54 -0.72
N CYS A 561 1.86 26.96 -1.76
CA CYS A 561 1.35 25.73 -2.39
C CYS A 561 1.35 24.55 -1.40
N VAL A 562 2.45 24.36 -0.65
CA VAL A 562 2.54 23.34 0.42
C VAL A 562 1.45 23.52 1.47
N SER A 563 1.13 24.75 1.87
CA SER A 563 0.06 25.01 2.85
C SER A 563 -1.32 24.67 2.28
N ILE A 564 -1.59 25.04 1.03
CA ILE A 564 -2.90 24.77 0.37
C ILE A 564 -3.15 23.27 0.26
N THR A 565 -2.15 22.50 -0.20
CA THR A 565 -2.25 21.05 -0.33
C THR A 565 -2.36 20.36 1.04
N THR A 566 -1.60 20.83 2.04
CA THR A 566 -1.70 20.33 3.42
C THR A 566 -3.10 20.52 3.99
N ASP A 567 -3.63 21.74 3.96
CA ASP A 567 -4.92 22.06 4.57
C ASP A 567 -6.07 21.37 3.81
N GLY A 568 -5.95 21.28 2.48
CA GLY A 568 -6.88 20.54 1.62
C GLY A 568 -6.93 19.05 1.97
N ALA A 569 -5.78 18.38 1.99
CA ALA A 569 -5.67 16.95 2.31
C ALA A 569 -6.24 16.61 3.69
N LEU A 570 -5.84 17.34 4.74
CA LEU A 570 -6.27 17.08 6.11
C LEU A 570 -7.78 17.32 6.34
N ALA A 571 -8.37 18.24 5.58
CA ALA A 571 -9.80 18.49 5.63
C ALA A 571 -10.59 17.41 4.89
N GLN A 572 -10.15 17.03 3.70
CA GLN A 572 -10.89 16.11 2.83
C GLN A 572 -10.75 14.63 3.24
N MET A 573 -9.64 14.21 3.85
CA MET A 573 -9.44 12.81 4.25
C MET A 573 -10.39 12.32 5.37
N ARG A 574 -11.03 13.25 6.11
CA ARG A 574 -11.88 12.91 7.28
C ARG A 574 -13.10 12.10 6.91
N VAL A 575 -13.80 12.49 5.84
CA VAL A 575 -15.08 11.87 5.46
C VAL A 575 -14.87 10.42 5.00
N PRO A 576 -13.96 10.13 4.04
CA PRO A 576 -13.68 8.75 3.64
C PRO A 576 -13.20 7.88 4.81
N GLY A 577 -12.33 8.42 5.68
CA GLY A 577 -11.79 7.70 6.83
C GLY A 577 -12.84 7.34 7.89
N ILE A 578 -13.72 8.28 8.25
CA ILE A 578 -14.81 8.04 9.21
C ILE A 578 -15.84 7.06 8.62
N ALA A 579 -16.18 7.20 7.34
CA ALA A 579 -17.14 6.34 6.67
C ALA A 579 -16.68 4.87 6.66
N ALA A 580 -15.40 4.62 6.43
CA ALA A 580 -14.84 3.26 6.40
C ALA A 580 -14.99 2.49 7.73
N VAL A 581 -15.08 3.19 8.86
CA VAL A 581 -15.30 2.56 10.19
C VAL A 581 -16.77 2.55 10.58
N LEU A 582 -17.51 3.64 10.32
CA LEU A 582 -18.91 3.74 10.75
C LEU A 582 -19.86 2.91 9.88
N VAL A 583 -19.67 2.86 8.57
CA VAL A 583 -20.62 2.21 7.64
C VAL A 583 -20.78 0.70 7.95
N PRO A 584 -19.71 -0.10 8.13
CA PRO A 584 -19.87 -1.51 8.48
C PRO A 584 -20.62 -1.72 9.80
N VAL A 585 -20.35 -0.89 10.81
CA VAL A 585 -21.05 -0.95 12.11
C VAL A 585 -22.53 -0.63 11.94
N LEU A 586 -22.88 0.40 11.15
CA LEU A 586 -24.27 0.77 10.88
C LEU A 586 -25.01 -0.30 10.08
N VAL A 587 -24.40 -0.88 9.04
CA VAL A 587 -25.00 -1.95 8.25
C VAL A 587 -25.30 -3.16 9.13
N GLY A 588 -24.32 -3.59 9.94
CA GLY A 588 -24.52 -4.70 10.87
C GLY A 588 -25.58 -4.41 11.94
N ALA A 589 -25.55 -3.21 12.54
CA ALA A 589 -26.51 -2.84 13.58
C ALA A 589 -27.95 -2.73 13.05
N LEU A 590 -28.15 -2.24 11.83
CA LEU A 590 -29.49 -2.02 11.27
C LEU A 590 -30.04 -3.26 10.56
N LEU A 591 -29.20 -4.01 9.84
CA LEU A 591 -29.63 -5.07 8.93
C LEU A 591 -29.22 -6.48 9.38
N GLY A 592 -28.38 -6.59 10.42
CA GLY A 592 -27.91 -7.86 10.98
C GLY A 592 -26.57 -8.33 10.41
N THR A 593 -26.04 -9.39 11.00
CA THR A 593 -24.72 -9.96 10.68
C THR A 593 -24.70 -10.63 9.31
N GLU A 594 -25.82 -11.15 8.81
CA GLU A 594 -25.95 -11.71 7.46
C GLU A 594 -25.82 -10.62 6.39
N ALA A 595 -26.51 -9.49 6.57
CA ALA A 595 -26.42 -8.35 5.68
C ALA A 595 -25.00 -7.77 5.66
N LEU A 596 -24.35 -7.68 6.82
CA LEU A 596 -22.96 -7.27 6.91
C LEU A 596 -22.02 -8.25 6.18
N GLY A 597 -22.28 -9.55 6.25
CA GLY A 597 -21.57 -10.54 5.43
C GLY A 597 -21.73 -10.30 3.93
N GLY A 598 -22.96 -10.03 3.49
CA GLY A 598 -23.24 -9.60 2.12
C GLY A 598 -22.50 -8.33 1.72
N PHE A 599 -22.49 -7.32 2.60
CA PHE A 599 -21.78 -6.05 2.41
C PHE A 599 -20.28 -6.24 2.20
N LEU A 600 -19.63 -7.05 3.04
CA LEU A 600 -18.20 -7.35 2.87
C LEU A 600 -17.92 -8.06 1.55
N ALA A 601 -18.72 -9.07 1.19
CA ALA A 601 -18.57 -9.78 -0.08
C ALA A 601 -18.79 -8.86 -1.30
N GLY A 602 -19.81 -8.01 -1.26
CA GLY A 602 -20.13 -7.07 -2.35
C GLY A 602 -19.06 -6.01 -2.53
N SER A 603 -18.51 -5.51 -1.41
CA SER A 603 -17.38 -4.58 -1.46
C SER A 603 -16.14 -5.24 -2.07
N LEU A 604 -15.87 -6.52 -1.79
CA LEU A 604 -14.71 -7.22 -2.34
C LEU A 604 -14.83 -7.45 -3.86
N VAL A 605 -15.97 -7.95 -4.33
CA VAL A 605 -16.19 -8.29 -5.75
C VAL A 605 -16.22 -7.04 -6.65
N THR A 606 -16.61 -5.88 -6.11
CA THR A 606 -16.58 -4.61 -6.85
C THR A 606 -15.27 -3.85 -6.66
N GLY A 607 -14.76 -3.81 -5.43
CA GLY A 607 -13.61 -2.99 -5.05
C GLY A 607 -12.29 -3.51 -5.61
N VAL A 608 -12.06 -4.83 -5.64
CA VAL A 608 -10.79 -5.37 -6.16
C VAL A 608 -10.62 -5.08 -7.66
N PRO A 609 -11.61 -5.38 -8.54
CA PRO A 609 -11.51 -4.99 -9.95
C PRO A 609 -11.40 -3.48 -10.14
N LEU A 610 -12.16 -2.68 -9.37
CA LEU A 610 -12.13 -1.23 -9.45
C LEU A 610 -10.74 -0.68 -9.09
N ALA A 611 -10.12 -1.19 -8.02
CA ALA A 611 -8.78 -0.80 -7.61
C ALA A 611 -7.73 -1.11 -8.68
N LEU A 612 -7.75 -2.34 -9.23
CA LEU A 612 -6.84 -2.75 -10.31
C LEU A 612 -7.03 -1.90 -11.56
N PHE A 613 -8.28 -1.65 -11.95
CA PHE A 613 -8.62 -0.80 -13.08
C PHE A 613 -8.04 0.61 -12.91
N LEU A 614 -8.32 1.27 -11.78
CA LEU A 614 -7.88 2.64 -11.52
C LEU A 614 -6.35 2.75 -11.47
N ALA A 615 -5.69 1.80 -10.80
CA ALA A 615 -4.23 1.77 -10.69
C ALA A 615 -3.55 1.59 -12.06
N ASN A 616 -4.00 0.61 -12.85
CA ASN A 616 -3.38 0.30 -14.13
C ASN A 616 -3.72 1.33 -15.21
N ALA A 617 -4.94 1.88 -15.22
CA ALA A 617 -5.31 2.95 -16.14
C ALA A 617 -4.41 4.19 -15.94
N GLY A 618 -4.27 4.64 -14.67
CA GLY A 618 -3.39 5.76 -14.33
C GLY A 618 -1.93 5.50 -14.68
N GLY A 619 -1.39 4.33 -14.31
CA GLY A 619 0.00 3.99 -14.68
C GLY A 619 0.22 3.91 -16.20
N ALA A 620 -0.78 3.48 -16.97
CA ALA A 620 -0.68 3.41 -18.42
C ALA A 620 -0.75 4.79 -19.09
N TRP A 621 -1.53 5.73 -18.55
CA TRP A 621 -1.56 7.13 -19.01
C TRP A 621 -0.23 7.84 -18.75
N ASP A 622 0.33 7.68 -17.54
CA ASP A 622 1.61 8.26 -17.17
C ASP A 622 2.75 7.77 -18.06
N ASN A 623 2.86 6.45 -18.22
CA ASN A 623 3.90 5.90 -19.08
C ASN A 623 3.66 6.25 -20.57
N ALA A 624 2.43 6.55 -20.99
CA ALA A 624 2.17 7.07 -22.34
C ALA A 624 2.67 8.52 -22.49
N LYS A 625 2.54 9.35 -21.45
CA LYS A 625 3.18 10.68 -21.38
C LYS A 625 4.70 10.53 -21.46
N LYS A 626 5.32 9.75 -20.57
CA LYS A 626 6.78 9.54 -20.55
C LYS A 626 7.31 9.01 -21.90
N TYR A 627 6.59 8.08 -22.55
CA TYR A 627 6.95 7.58 -23.89
C TYR A 627 7.03 8.71 -24.94
N VAL A 628 6.11 9.67 -24.92
CA VAL A 628 6.16 10.84 -25.82
C VAL A 628 7.31 11.79 -25.41
N GLU A 629 7.53 11.99 -24.12
CA GLU A 629 8.60 12.85 -23.58
C GLU A 629 10.01 12.37 -23.95
N GLU A 630 10.21 11.06 -24.15
CA GLU A 630 11.45 10.47 -24.66
C GLU A 630 11.78 10.87 -26.12
N GLY A 631 10.88 11.59 -26.80
CA GLY A 631 11.05 12.08 -28.16
C GLY A 631 10.22 11.31 -29.20
N ASN A 632 9.43 10.32 -28.77
CA ASN A 632 8.51 9.63 -29.66
C ASN A 632 7.31 10.53 -30.01
N LEU A 633 6.73 10.32 -31.19
CA LEU A 633 5.49 10.99 -31.63
C LEU A 633 5.48 12.54 -31.57
N GLY A 634 6.65 13.17 -31.67
CA GLY A 634 6.79 14.63 -31.71
C GLY A 634 7.40 15.25 -30.45
N GLY A 635 7.55 14.50 -29.36
CA GLY A 635 8.28 14.97 -28.17
C GLY A 635 7.52 16.01 -27.33
N LYS A 636 8.24 16.52 -26.31
CA LYS A 636 7.76 17.56 -25.39
C LYS A 636 7.23 18.79 -26.14
N GLY A 637 6.08 19.29 -25.73
CA GLY A 637 5.41 20.48 -26.29
C GLY A 637 4.51 20.24 -27.51
N SER A 638 4.56 19.06 -28.13
CA SER A 638 3.65 18.69 -29.23
C SER A 638 2.19 18.56 -28.79
N ASP A 639 1.24 18.58 -29.74
CA ASP A 639 -0.18 18.36 -29.43
C ASP A 639 -0.44 16.96 -28.86
N VAL A 640 0.34 15.97 -29.31
CA VAL A 640 0.30 14.60 -28.76
C VAL A 640 0.74 14.62 -27.29
N HIS A 641 1.82 15.34 -26.97
CA HIS A 641 2.30 15.48 -25.60
C HIS A 641 1.26 16.15 -24.70
N LYS A 642 0.62 17.23 -25.14
CA LYS A 642 -0.46 17.87 -24.38
C LYS A 642 -1.63 16.92 -24.14
N ALA A 643 -2.00 16.11 -25.14
CA ALA A 643 -3.05 15.11 -25.00
C ALA A 643 -2.69 14.00 -24.00
N THR A 644 -1.43 13.56 -23.95
CA THR A 644 -0.98 12.58 -22.97
C THR A 644 -0.89 13.16 -21.55
N VAL A 645 -0.50 14.42 -21.39
CA VAL A 645 -0.51 15.11 -20.07
C VAL A 645 -1.95 15.22 -19.52
N ILE A 646 -2.94 15.49 -20.37
CA ILE A 646 -4.35 15.46 -19.95
C ILE A 646 -4.78 14.05 -19.50
N GLY A 647 -4.34 13.00 -20.19
CA GLY A 647 -4.59 11.62 -19.78
C GLY A 647 -3.98 11.30 -18.42
N ASP A 648 -2.73 11.70 -18.20
CA ASP A 648 -2.01 11.46 -16.96
C ASP A 648 -2.66 12.18 -15.77
N THR A 649 -2.99 13.46 -15.93
CA THR A 649 -3.70 14.25 -14.90
C THR A 649 -5.10 13.73 -14.56
N VAL A 650 -5.76 13.00 -15.48
CA VAL A 650 -6.97 12.21 -15.17
C VAL A 650 -6.63 10.93 -14.40
N GLY A 651 -5.50 10.30 -14.73
CA GLY A 651 -4.98 9.08 -14.12
C GLY A 651 -4.41 9.24 -12.72
N ASP A 652 -3.89 10.41 -12.37
CA ASP A 652 -3.26 10.72 -11.08
C ASP A 652 -4.14 10.43 -9.86
N PRO A 653 -5.35 11.00 -9.73
CA PRO A 653 -6.24 10.64 -8.63
C PRO A 653 -6.64 9.16 -8.66
N CYS A 654 -6.63 8.52 -9.83
CA CYS A 654 -6.95 7.11 -9.97
C CYS A 654 -5.84 6.21 -9.40
N LYS A 655 -4.57 6.43 -9.78
CA LYS A 655 -3.44 5.55 -9.44
C LYS A 655 -2.80 5.80 -8.08
N ASP A 656 -2.94 7.00 -7.51
CA ASP A 656 -2.23 7.38 -6.27
C ASP A 656 -3.15 7.77 -5.11
N THR A 657 -4.44 8.00 -5.37
CA THR A 657 -5.42 8.27 -4.30
C THR A 657 -6.48 7.17 -4.23
N SER A 658 -7.38 7.11 -5.21
CA SER A 658 -8.58 6.28 -5.15
C SER A 658 -8.26 4.78 -5.24
N GLY A 659 -7.52 4.35 -6.26
CA GLY A 659 -7.22 2.93 -6.51
C GLY A 659 -6.54 2.24 -5.33
N PRO A 660 -5.38 2.72 -4.85
CA PRO A 660 -4.72 2.16 -3.67
C PRO A 660 -5.57 2.25 -2.41
N SER A 661 -6.27 3.36 -2.16
CA SER A 661 -7.06 3.51 -0.93
C SER A 661 -8.27 2.57 -0.85
N ILE A 662 -8.83 2.12 -1.99
CA ILE A 662 -9.88 1.09 -2.01
C ILE A 662 -9.37 -0.21 -1.40
N ASN A 663 -8.12 -0.60 -1.64
CA ASN A 663 -7.58 -1.85 -1.09
C ASN A 663 -7.60 -1.82 0.46
N ILE A 664 -7.27 -0.65 1.05
CA ILE A 664 -7.26 -0.43 2.49
C ILE A 664 -8.69 -0.38 3.01
N LEU A 665 -9.61 0.28 2.30
CA LEU A 665 -11.03 0.30 2.63
C LEU A 665 -11.58 -1.12 2.80
N LEU A 666 -11.30 -2.03 1.87
CA LEU A 666 -11.80 -3.42 1.93
C LEU A 666 -11.30 -4.16 3.18
N LYS A 667 -10.01 -4.04 3.48
CA LYS A 667 -9.40 -4.69 4.67
C LYS A 667 -9.91 -4.05 5.95
N LEU A 668 -9.98 -2.71 6.01
CA LEU A 668 -10.45 -1.97 7.18
C LEU A 668 -11.91 -2.30 7.50
N MET A 669 -12.80 -2.32 6.49
CA MET A 669 -14.20 -2.67 6.73
C MET A 669 -14.35 -4.10 7.27
N SER A 670 -13.56 -5.05 6.76
CA SER A 670 -13.55 -6.43 7.24
C SER A 670 -13.03 -6.55 8.68
N ILE A 671 -11.91 -5.91 9.01
CA ILE A 671 -11.35 -5.96 10.38
C ILE A 671 -12.24 -5.22 11.39
N VAL A 672 -12.84 -4.09 11.01
CA VAL A 672 -13.83 -3.37 11.85
C VAL A 672 -15.03 -4.27 12.12
N SER A 673 -15.55 -4.93 11.09
CA SER A 673 -16.68 -5.87 11.23
C SER A 673 -16.35 -7.02 12.17
N LEU A 674 -15.12 -7.56 12.09
CA LEU A 674 -14.65 -8.62 12.99
C LEU A 674 -14.48 -8.13 14.44
N VAL A 675 -13.83 -6.98 14.65
CA VAL A 675 -13.54 -6.44 15.99
C VAL A 675 -14.80 -5.97 16.71
N PHE A 676 -15.67 -5.25 16.01
CA PHE A 676 -16.90 -4.69 16.58
C PHE A 676 -18.09 -5.65 16.54
N LEU A 677 -17.90 -6.89 16.07
CA LEU A 677 -18.96 -7.89 15.99
C LEU A 677 -19.80 -8.01 17.28
N PRO A 678 -19.23 -8.10 18.50
CA PRO A 678 -20.04 -8.18 19.73
C PRO A 678 -20.93 -6.95 19.94
N VAL A 679 -20.43 -5.77 19.59
CA VAL A 679 -21.17 -4.50 19.70
C VAL A 679 -22.27 -4.44 18.63
N ILE A 680 -21.96 -4.89 17.42
CA ILE A 680 -22.91 -4.95 16.30
C ILE A 680 -24.11 -5.83 16.64
N ILE A 681 -23.87 -7.03 17.20
CA ILE A 681 -24.94 -7.93 17.64
C ILE A 681 -25.81 -7.25 18.71
N ALA A 682 -25.19 -6.69 19.76
CA ALA A 682 -25.91 -6.02 20.83
C ALA A 682 -26.73 -4.80 20.37
N LEU A 683 -26.24 -4.06 19.36
CA LEU A 683 -26.98 -2.96 18.76
C LEU A 683 -28.13 -3.47 17.89
N ASN A 684 -27.93 -4.53 17.13
CA ASN A 684 -28.96 -5.08 16.26
C ASN A 684 -30.15 -5.64 17.06
N GLU A 685 -29.88 -6.34 18.16
CA GLU A 685 -30.94 -6.81 19.08
C GLU A 685 -31.80 -5.64 19.58
N ARG A 686 -31.18 -4.52 20.00
CA ARG A 686 -31.91 -3.31 20.42
C ARG A 686 -32.71 -2.64 19.31
N VAL A 687 -32.21 -2.68 18.07
CA VAL A 687 -32.94 -2.15 16.92
C VAL A 687 -34.16 -3.01 16.63
N LEU A 688 -34.03 -4.34 16.73
CA LEU A 688 -35.15 -5.26 16.58
C LEU A 688 -36.19 -5.06 17.69
N ASP A 689 -35.79 -4.77 18.93
CA ASP A 689 -36.72 -4.47 20.03
C ASP A 689 -37.55 -3.19 19.82
N LEU A 690 -37.14 -2.30 18.90
CA LEU A 690 -37.88 -1.07 18.56
C LEU A 690 -38.98 -1.28 17.50
N PHE A 691 -39.01 -2.44 16.84
CA PHE A 691 -39.97 -2.81 15.79
C PHE A 691 -40.79 -4.05 16.19
#